data_AF-A0A507EWZ7-F1
#
_entry.id   AF-A0A507EWZ7-F1
#
_cell.length_a   1.000
_cell.length_b   1.000
_cell.length_c   1.000
_cell.angle_alpha   90.00
_cell.angle_beta   90.00
_cell.angle_gamma   90.00
#
_symmetry.space_group_name_H-M   'P 1'
#
loop_
_entity.id
_entity.type
_entity.pdbx_description
1 polymer ?
#
loop_
_entity_poly.entity_id
_entity_poly.type
_entity_poly.pdbx_seq_one_letter_code
_entity_poly.pdbx_strand_id
1 'polypeptide(L)'
;MQLSTFGYAHPRKVVISSNNVAIECSTEAATISEGRRMAGVTMKIVAANPSRKDTQRTLSNRTIYGVLGVVEFDGDIYIALVIDRTAVGVVNRATVFRITRVAFISLTNGEWDDFDELNRTDSQFQSAINSQPQAAKAASAFLSKIREVQSSSNSNNIETDSPPHPCAHLIKLFSTGTFYYSPEADLTRSINARVSLSKSLEAILDTADPTYFWNAFMMTPIAAMRALEISPEHRAALDASALLICAIQGFVGIQPVSSSSVKLAILSRLSCRNAGTRFNARGIDDEGSCSNFVETEFVVESTAGSVGGGGGAGHGTSYLASFLMVRGSVPVFWEQTGVQVTHRLDLSRGFEATSGAFRKHFENLNKQYGSVHVINLLSNKEGSAESILVNEYVRHVNQYVSLGPVHYTHFDYHSYVKQMGPEHGASVILDFIQSDLDNWSYTLIDTSAPKTSNNPPILKQQGIFRVNCLDCLDRTNHVEFVMAKAMAENCLVEMEQGSILGTEAFLDAFQNLWADNGDWLSKIYTGTGALKTSLTRKGKQTIAGFFDDAAKSINRFYINNFLDKRRQEAIDIVVGKLKPHRSLLVPNLMSSQVEKEVMSRHSEFSKKEEISVFVGTWNVNGCLPGQESIEFWIQNDAAPLPNLVVLGIQELIELNAQEIVSANTEQLRVKWGEKLLDVLNNLSPKARYIPLREANLLALGLFVFCRVDCIEHVRGAEVSMCKTGFAGIAANKGGIGFSCNYQDTSMVFITAHFAAGEKNADDRNKDFHTISSELNFKRKSLNEHNMIFWLGDFNYRVNLHNSEARSIIERGHFLELVIHDQLRICKDRGEVFDHFMEAPIHFPPTYKYDNGTSVYDTSEKARCPSWTDRVLYRGKGIYVREYDHGLVLFFHVIIF
;
A
#
# COMPACT_ATOMS: atom_id res chain seq x y z
N MET A 1 -34.34 -0.91 -0.01
CA MET A 1 -34.36 0.56 0.01
C MET A 1 -34.62 1.07 -1.41
N GLN A 2 -35.05 2.33 -1.59
CA GLN A 2 -35.27 2.96 -2.89
C GLN A 2 -34.29 4.12 -3.14
N LEU A 3 -33.84 4.26 -4.39
CA LEU A 3 -32.97 5.34 -4.86
C LEU A 3 -33.75 6.30 -5.77
N SER A 4 -33.74 7.60 -5.44
CA SER A 4 -34.43 8.63 -6.21
C SER A 4 -33.59 9.91 -6.38
N THR A 5 -33.96 10.72 -7.36
CA THR A 5 -33.37 12.05 -7.64
C THR A 5 -34.44 13.11 -7.89
N PHE A 6 -34.10 14.38 -7.71
CA PHE A 6 -34.94 15.53 -8.04
C PHE A 6 -34.36 16.31 -9.24
N GLY A 7 -35.02 16.23 -10.40
CA GLY A 7 -34.73 17.07 -11.59
C GLY A 7 -33.34 16.91 -12.24
N TYR A 8 -33.17 17.42 -13.46
CA TYR A 8 -31.86 17.61 -14.11
C TYR A 8 -31.28 19.02 -13.87
N ALA A 9 -31.98 19.88 -13.12
CA ALA A 9 -31.57 21.26 -12.87
C ALA A 9 -30.78 21.36 -11.55
N HIS A 10 -29.69 22.13 -11.56
CA HIS A 10 -28.88 22.41 -10.37
C HIS A 10 -29.68 23.14 -9.28
N PRO A 11 -29.52 22.79 -7.99
CA PRO A 11 -28.62 21.77 -7.45
C PRO A 11 -29.17 20.34 -7.48
N ARG A 12 -28.31 19.39 -7.87
CA ARG A 12 -28.62 17.94 -7.95
C ARG A 12 -28.87 17.38 -6.56
N LYS A 13 -29.93 16.59 -6.39
CA LYS A 13 -30.30 15.97 -5.11
C LYS A 13 -30.59 14.48 -5.26
N VAL A 14 -29.81 13.64 -4.57
CA VAL A 14 -29.96 12.17 -4.55
C VAL A 14 -30.50 11.74 -3.18
N VAL A 15 -31.49 10.85 -3.16
CA VAL A 15 -32.12 10.35 -1.94
C VAL A 15 -32.10 8.83 -1.88
N ILE A 16 -31.61 8.30 -0.76
CA ILE A 16 -31.61 6.87 -0.45
C ILE A 16 -32.55 6.65 0.72
N SER A 17 -33.65 5.95 0.50
CA SER A 17 -34.69 5.77 1.51
C SER A 17 -34.89 4.31 1.93
N SER A 18 -34.89 4.09 3.24
CA SER A 18 -35.44 2.90 3.89
C SER A 18 -36.89 3.16 4.33
N ASN A 19 -37.52 2.21 5.04
CA ASN A 19 -38.89 2.38 5.50
C ASN A 19 -39.04 3.52 6.52
N ASN A 20 -38.01 3.81 7.32
CA ASN A 20 -38.08 4.74 8.45
C ASN A 20 -37.12 5.93 8.31
N VAL A 21 -36.01 5.76 7.58
CA VAL A 21 -34.92 6.75 7.47
C VAL A 21 -34.54 6.95 6.01
N ALA A 22 -34.23 8.20 5.63
CA ALA A 22 -33.65 8.52 4.34
C ALA A 22 -32.36 9.38 4.49
N ILE A 23 -31.38 9.12 3.62
CA ILE A 23 -30.19 9.96 3.44
C ILE A 23 -30.43 10.81 2.19
N GLU A 24 -30.50 12.12 2.36
CA GLU A 24 -30.61 13.11 1.28
C GLU A 24 -29.23 13.76 1.05
N CYS A 25 -28.71 13.66 -0.16
CA CYS A 25 -27.46 14.29 -0.59
C CYS A 25 -27.78 15.40 -1.59
N SER A 26 -27.28 16.62 -1.39
CA SER A 26 -27.46 17.75 -2.31
C SER A 26 -26.16 18.49 -2.56
N THR A 27 -25.92 18.89 -3.80
CA THR A 27 -24.79 19.79 -4.11
C THR A 27 -25.09 21.20 -3.64
N GLU A 28 -24.23 21.77 -2.80
CA GLU A 28 -24.32 23.17 -2.41
C GLU A 28 -22.94 23.82 -2.59
N ALA A 29 -22.93 25.09 -3.03
CA ALA A 29 -21.71 25.89 -3.01
C ALA A 29 -21.56 26.47 -1.60
N ALA A 30 -20.57 26.00 -0.85
CA ALA A 30 -20.25 26.60 0.44
C ALA A 30 -19.16 27.64 0.29
N THR A 31 -19.40 28.80 0.91
CA THR A 31 -18.40 29.86 1.02
C THR A 31 -17.66 29.64 2.33
N ILE A 32 -16.44 29.14 2.25
CA ILE A 32 -15.55 29.04 3.40
C ILE A 32 -14.76 30.36 3.39
N SER A 33 -14.74 31.06 4.53
CA SER A 33 -14.08 32.35 4.80
C SER A 33 -13.16 32.95 3.72
N GLU A 34 -13.26 34.27 3.50
CA GLU A 34 -12.42 35.04 2.57
C GLU A 34 -12.51 34.60 1.09
N GLY A 35 -13.74 34.44 0.58
CA GLY A 35 -13.99 34.36 -0.86
C GLY A 35 -13.64 33.02 -1.53
N ARG A 36 -13.16 32.00 -0.80
CA ARG A 36 -13.00 30.64 -1.34
C ARG A 36 -14.35 29.93 -1.39
N ARG A 37 -14.90 29.79 -2.59
CA ARG A 37 -16.01 28.87 -2.87
C ARG A 37 -15.44 27.48 -3.13
N MET A 38 -15.83 26.50 -2.32
CA MET A 38 -15.62 25.09 -2.63
C MET A 38 -16.95 24.46 -3.03
N ALA A 39 -16.98 23.80 -4.19
CA ALA A 39 -18.07 22.90 -4.54
C ALA A 39 -17.94 21.64 -3.67
N GLY A 40 -19.00 21.28 -2.95
CA GLY A 40 -19.06 20.07 -2.13
C GLY A 40 -20.47 19.48 -2.11
N VAL A 41 -20.65 18.44 -1.31
CA VAL A 41 -21.96 17.83 -1.08
C VAL A 41 -22.38 18.04 0.37
N THR A 42 -23.60 18.52 0.56
CA THR A 42 -24.30 18.52 1.86
C THR A 42 -25.10 17.23 1.97
N MET A 43 -25.02 16.55 3.10
CA MET A 43 -25.79 15.34 3.37
C MET A 43 -26.66 15.51 4.61
N LYS A 44 -27.89 15.03 4.58
CA LYS A 44 -28.85 15.12 5.70
C LYS A 44 -29.57 13.79 5.89
N ILE A 45 -29.74 13.38 7.15
CA ILE A 45 -30.60 12.25 7.51
C ILE A 45 -31.97 12.80 7.90
N VAL A 46 -33.02 12.25 7.29
CA VAL A 46 -34.41 12.65 7.55
C VAL A 46 -35.29 11.42 7.78
N ALA A 47 -36.41 11.60 8.46
CA ALA A 47 -37.45 10.58 8.52
C ALA A 47 -37.96 10.27 7.09
N ALA A 48 -38.15 8.98 6.78
CA ALA A 48 -38.70 8.60 5.48
C ALA A 48 -40.15 9.08 5.37
N ASN A 49 -40.43 10.01 4.44
CA ASN A 49 -41.77 10.55 4.24
C ASN A 49 -42.42 9.96 2.96
N PRO A 50 -43.46 9.11 3.07
CA PRO A 50 -44.16 8.53 1.92
C PRO A 50 -44.81 9.56 0.99
N SER A 51 -45.18 10.74 1.51
CA SER A 51 -45.88 11.80 0.76
C SER A 51 -44.98 12.64 -0.15
N ARG A 52 -43.64 12.49 -0.08
CA ARG A 52 -42.69 13.17 -0.99
C ARG A 52 -42.51 12.44 -2.34
N LYS A 53 -43.11 11.26 -2.53
CA LYS A 53 -42.91 10.43 -3.73
C LYS A 53 -43.34 11.10 -5.04
N ASP A 54 -44.33 12.00 -5.01
CA ASP A 54 -44.90 12.61 -6.22
C ASP A 54 -43.98 13.63 -6.92
N THR A 55 -42.87 14.02 -6.30
CA THR A 55 -41.87 14.96 -6.87
C THR A 55 -40.50 14.32 -7.15
N GLN A 56 -40.36 13.02 -6.86
CA GLN A 56 -39.11 12.27 -6.97
C GLN A 56 -39.10 11.39 -8.22
N ARG A 57 -38.01 11.44 -9.00
CA ARG A 57 -37.77 10.45 -10.06
C ARG A 57 -36.98 9.28 -9.49
N THR A 58 -37.54 8.07 -9.56
CA THR A 58 -36.80 6.84 -9.22
C THR A 58 -35.63 6.66 -10.17
N LEU A 59 -34.41 6.56 -9.64
CA LEU A 59 -33.18 6.32 -10.42
C LEU A 59 -32.99 4.84 -10.74
N SER A 60 -33.44 3.94 -9.86
CA SER A 60 -33.38 2.50 -10.10
C SER A 60 -34.55 1.79 -9.43
N ASN A 61 -35.10 0.80 -10.12
CA ASN A 61 -36.11 -0.11 -9.56
C ASN A 61 -35.48 -1.27 -8.78
N ARG A 62 -34.14 -1.39 -8.78
CA ARG A 62 -33.44 -2.40 -7.98
C ARG A 62 -33.47 -2.06 -6.50
N THR A 63 -33.54 -3.11 -5.68
CA THR A 63 -33.39 -3.00 -4.24
C THR A 63 -31.97 -2.57 -3.89
N ILE A 64 -31.83 -1.44 -3.20
CA ILE A 64 -30.56 -1.08 -2.55
C ILE A 64 -30.49 -1.79 -1.19
N TYR A 65 -29.35 -2.42 -0.91
CA TYR A 65 -29.08 -3.20 0.31
C TYR A 65 -28.25 -2.48 1.36
N GLY A 66 -27.62 -1.36 1.00
CA GLY A 66 -26.92 -0.48 1.94
C GLY A 66 -25.90 0.42 1.25
N VAL A 67 -25.25 1.26 2.05
CA VAL A 67 -24.29 2.30 1.64
C VAL A 67 -22.89 1.89 2.11
N LEU A 68 -21.93 1.89 1.18
CA LEU A 68 -20.52 1.67 1.47
C LEU A 68 -19.79 2.96 1.85
N GLY A 69 -20.30 4.12 1.43
CA GLY A 69 -19.74 5.42 1.79
C GLY A 69 -19.66 6.35 0.58
N VAL A 70 -18.79 7.35 0.69
CA VAL A 70 -18.64 8.46 -0.24
C VAL A 70 -17.17 8.60 -0.61
N VAL A 71 -16.88 8.86 -1.90
CA VAL A 71 -15.53 9.07 -2.40
C VAL A 71 -15.49 10.20 -3.42
N GLU A 72 -14.33 10.85 -3.56
CA GLU A 72 -14.03 11.71 -4.70
C GLU A 72 -13.17 10.92 -5.68
N PHE A 73 -13.51 11.01 -6.96
CA PHE A 73 -12.71 10.48 -8.04
C PHE A 73 -12.84 11.37 -9.27
N ASP A 74 -11.71 11.71 -9.90
CA ASP A 74 -11.66 12.56 -11.09
C ASP A 74 -12.43 13.90 -10.96
N GLY A 75 -12.41 14.49 -9.75
CA GLY A 75 -13.07 15.77 -9.45
C GLY A 75 -14.58 15.70 -9.19
N ASP A 76 -15.19 14.51 -9.28
CA ASP A 76 -16.59 14.25 -8.94
C ASP A 76 -16.73 13.49 -7.62
N ILE A 77 -17.84 13.71 -6.90
CA ILE A 77 -18.14 13.04 -5.63
C ILE A 77 -19.19 11.96 -5.87
N TYR A 78 -18.93 10.73 -5.43
CA TYR A 78 -19.78 9.57 -5.65
C TYR A 78 -20.24 8.95 -4.33
N ILE A 79 -21.49 8.50 -4.28
CA ILE A 79 -21.99 7.60 -3.22
C ILE A 79 -21.96 6.15 -3.72
N ALA A 80 -21.35 5.26 -2.93
CA ALA A 80 -21.21 3.85 -3.25
C ALA A 80 -22.32 3.03 -2.58
N LEU A 81 -23.07 2.26 -3.39
CA LEU A 81 -24.25 1.51 -2.97
C LEU A 81 -24.09 0.03 -3.26
N VAL A 82 -24.54 -0.83 -2.35
CA VAL A 82 -24.68 -2.27 -2.62
C VAL A 82 -26.03 -2.51 -3.27
N ILE A 83 -26.00 -2.96 -4.53
CA ILE A 83 -27.19 -3.22 -5.35
C ILE A 83 -27.47 -4.71 -5.54
N ASP A 84 -26.51 -5.57 -5.19
CA ASP A 84 -26.70 -7.01 -5.16
C ASP A 84 -25.79 -7.69 -4.11
N ARG A 85 -26.33 -8.76 -3.51
CA ARG A 85 -25.64 -9.56 -2.50
C ARG A 85 -26.14 -11.00 -2.49
N THR A 86 -25.28 -11.94 -2.12
CA THR A 86 -25.65 -13.34 -1.89
C THR A 86 -25.49 -13.71 -0.43
N ALA A 87 -26.49 -14.35 0.18
CA ALA A 87 -26.35 -14.92 1.52
C ALA A 87 -25.34 -16.07 1.48
N VAL A 88 -24.33 -16.02 2.36
CA VAL A 88 -23.32 -17.08 2.52
C VAL A 88 -23.84 -18.14 3.48
N GLY A 89 -24.49 -17.70 4.56
CA GLY A 89 -25.05 -18.54 5.61
C GLY A 89 -25.06 -17.81 6.95
N VAL A 90 -25.28 -18.58 8.02
CA VAL A 90 -25.34 -18.06 9.39
C VAL A 90 -24.18 -18.62 10.19
N VAL A 91 -23.42 -17.76 10.88
CA VAL A 91 -22.35 -18.14 11.84
C VAL A 91 -22.55 -17.35 13.11
N ASN A 92 -22.48 -18.02 14.27
CA ASN A 92 -22.72 -17.41 15.58
C ASN A 92 -24.03 -16.59 15.61
N ARG A 93 -25.11 -17.18 15.06
CA ARG A 93 -26.45 -16.57 14.97
C ARG A 93 -26.49 -15.21 14.25
N ALA A 94 -25.56 -14.97 13.33
CA ALA A 94 -25.51 -13.79 12.48
C ALA A 94 -25.47 -14.19 11.00
N THR A 95 -26.34 -13.60 10.20
CA THR A 95 -26.36 -13.83 8.74
C THR A 95 -25.23 -13.07 8.07
N VAL A 96 -24.43 -13.75 7.25
CA VAL A 96 -23.34 -13.14 6.48
C VAL A 96 -23.73 -13.02 5.01
N PHE A 97 -23.49 -11.85 4.44
CA PHE A 97 -23.71 -11.57 3.03
C PHE A 97 -22.39 -11.29 2.31
N ARG A 98 -22.26 -11.82 1.09
CA ARG A 98 -21.22 -11.48 0.14
C ARG A 98 -21.74 -10.42 -0.82
N ILE A 99 -20.98 -9.35 -1.00
CA ILE A 99 -21.28 -8.30 -1.98
C ILE A 99 -20.94 -8.82 -3.37
N THR A 100 -21.91 -8.79 -4.28
CA THR A 100 -21.75 -9.25 -5.67
C THR A 100 -21.76 -8.11 -6.66
N ARG A 101 -22.52 -7.02 -6.40
CA ARG A 101 -22.55 -5.84 -7.26
C ARG A 101 -22.71 -4.55 -6.46
N VAL A 102 -22.01 -3.51 -6.91
CA VAL A 102 -22.15 -2.15 -6.39
C VAL A 102 -22.43 -1.15 -7.51
N ALA A 103 -22.98 0.00 -7.13
CA ALA A 103 -23.12 1.16 -8.00
C ALA A 103 -22.45 2.38 -7.36
N PHE A 104 -21.84 3.24 -8.19
CA PHE A 104 -21.31 4.53 -7.78
C PHE A 104 -22.14 5.61 -8.43
N ILE A 105 -22.96 6.31 -7.64
CA ILE A 105 -23.84 7.36 -8.15
C ILE A 105 -23.15 8.69 -7.93
N SER A 106 -22.87 9.43 -8.99
CA SER A 106 -22.29 10.77 -8.86
C SER A 106 -23.32 11.70 -8.21
N LEU A 107 -22.87 12.42 -7.18
CA LEU A 107 -23.63 13.43 -6.46
C LEU A 107 -23.46 14.79 -7.15
N THR A 108 -22.40 14.98 -7.92
CA THR A 108 -22.04 16.25 -8.59
C THR A 108 -22.49 16.32 -10.03
N ASN A 109 -22.44 15.21 -10.77
CA ASN A 109 -22.71 15.14 -12.20
C ASN A 109 -23.75 14.04 -12.52
N GLY A 110 -24.72 14.33 -13.40
CA GLY A 110 -25.73 13.35 -13.83
C GLY A 110 -25.43 12.63 -15.14
N GLU A 111 -24.34 12.96 -15.82
CA GLU A 111 -23.94 12.33 -17.08
C GLU A 111 -23.76 10.81 -16.96
N TRP A 112 -23.42 10.34 -15.75
CA TRP A 112 -23.17 8.93 -15.46
C TRP A 112 -24.36 8.19 -14.84
N ASP A 113 -25.55 8.80 -14.84
CA ASP A 113 -26.80 8.13 -14.43
C ASP A 113 -27.27 7.16 -15.53
N ASP A 114 -26.45 6.17 -15.84
CA ASP A 114 -26.80 5.13 -16.81
C ASP A 114 -27.88 4.21 -16.19
N PHE A 115 -29.13 4.51 -16.52
CA PHE A 115 -30.30 3.73 -16.14
C PHE A 115 -30.22 2.28 -16.64
N ASP A 116 -29.52 2.01 -17.75
CA ASP A 116 -29.36 0.66 -18.27
C ASP A 116 -28.34 -0.11 -17.44
N GLU A 117 -27.22 0.50 -17.01
CA GLU A 117 -26.22 -0.15 -16.17
C GLU A 117 -26.78 -0.51 -14.78
N LEU A 118 -27.59 0.38 -14.19
CA LEU A 118 -28.28 0.15 -12.91
C LEU A 118 -29.37 -0.93 -12.99
N ASN A 119 -29.91 -1.21 -14.18
CA ASN A 119 -30.97 -2.20 -14.39
C ASN A 119 -30.50 -3.46 -15.15
N ARG A 120 -29.26 -3.51 -15.67
CA ARG A 120 -28.66 -4.65 -16.40
C ARG A 120 -28.91 -5.96 -15.66
N THR A 121 -29.45 -6.96 -16.37
CA THR A 121 -29.64 -8.31 -15.81
C THR A 121 -28.30 -8.93 -15.44
N ASP A 122 -28.30 -9.95 -14.57
CA ASP A 122 -27.05 -10.53 -14.07
C ASP A 122 -26.23 -11.18 -15.19
N SER A 123 -26.89 -11.75 -16.20
CA SER A 123 -26.23 -12.29 -17.41
C SER A 123 -25.59 -11.21 -18.28
N GLN A 124 -26.25 -10.05 -18.46
CA GLN A 124 -25.70 -8.91 -19.21
C GLN A 124 -24.51 -8.28 -18.49
N PHE A 125 -24.58 -8.16 -17.16
CA PHE A 125 -23.49 -7.61 -16.35
C PHE A 125 -22.27 -8.53 -16.33
N GLN A 126 -22.47 -9.84 -16.15
CA GLN A 126 -21.38 -10.81 -16.28
C GLN A 126 -20.79 -10.82 -17.70
N SER A 127 -21.61 -10.69 -18.74
CA SER A 127 -21.11 -10.54 -20.11
C SER A 127 -20.26 -9.27 -20.26
N ALA A 128 -20.67 -8.12 -19.71
CA ALA A 128 -19.92 -6.86 -19.76
C ALA A 128 -18.59 -6.90 -18.96
N ILE A 129 -18.59 -7.56 -17.79
CA ILE A 129 -17.35 -7.81 -17.02
C ILE A 129 -16.44 -8.79 -17.77
N ASN A 130 -17.01 -9.79 -18.44
CA ASN A 130 -16.27 -10.82 -19.19
C ASN A 130 -15.86 -10.36 -20.61
N SER A 131 -16.48 -9.31 -21.16
CA SER A 131 -16.18 -8.71 -22.46
C SER A 131 -15.05 -7.67 -22.37
N GLN A 132 -14.79 -7.11 -21.18
CA GLN A 132 -13.46 -6.58 -20.89
C GLN A 132 -12.44 -7.68 -21.13
N PRO A 133 -11.31 -7.41 -21.80
CA PRO A 133 -10.36 -8.45 -22.19
C PRO A 133 -10.03 -9.35 -21.00
N GLN A 134 -10.54 -10.59 -21.01
CA GLN A 134 -10.16 -11.58 -20.00
C GLN A 134 -8.63 -11.61 -20.01
N ALA A 135 -8.00 -11.46 -18.85
CA ALA A 135 -6.54 -11.41 -18.78
C ALA A 135 -5.88 -12.63 -19.44
N ALA A 136 -6.56 -13.80 -19.50
CA ALA A 136 -6.15 -14.95 -20.32
C ALA A 136 -6.28 -14.75 -21.85
N LYS A 137 -7.38 -14.18 -22.36
CA LYS A 137 -7.53 -13.81 -23.78
C LYS A 137 -6.59 -12.67 -24.17
N ALA A 138 -6.39 -11.69 -23.31
CA ALA A 138 -5.47 -10.58 -23.51
C ALA A 138 -4.01 -11.04 -23.44
N ALA A 139 -3.66 -11.92 -22.49
CA ALA A 139 -2.35 -12.58 -22.45
C ALA A 139 -2.14 -13.47 -23.68
N SER A 140 -3.15 -14.23 -24.11
CA SER A 140 -3.08 -15.04 -25.33
C SER A 140 -2.97 -14.19 -26.59
N ALA A 141 -3.68 -13.06 -26.68
CA ALA A 141 -3.59 -12.10 -27.77
C ALA A 141 -2.27 -11.30 -27.74
N PHE A 142 -1.72 -11.06 -26.55
CA PHE A 142 -0.40 -10.46 -26.37
C PHE A 142 0.71 -11.45 -26.75
N LEU A 143 0.61 -12.72 -26.36
CA LEU A 143 1.51 -13.80 -26.76
C LEU A 143 1.41 -14.11 -28.26
N SER A 144 0.21 -14.05 -28.84
CA SER A 144 0.02 -14.17 -30.30
C SER A 144 0.60 -12.96 -31.01
N LYS A 145 0.41 -11.73 -30.50
CA LYS A 145 1.06 -10.52 -31.02
C LYS A 145 2.58 -10.56 -30.89
N ILE A 146 3.14 -11.10 -29.81
CA ILE A 146 4.60 -11.31 -29.68
C ILE A 146 5.11 -12.34 -30.69
N ARG A 147 4.33 -13.38 -31.00
CA ARG A 147 4.64 -14.32 -32.10
C ARG A 147 4.48 -13.68 -33.48
N GLU A 148 3.54 -12.75 -33.66
CA GLU A 148 3.32 -11.99 -34.89
C GLU A 148 4.32 -10.84 -35.10
N VAL A 149 5.10 -10.44 -34.08
CA VAL A 149 6.18 -9.44 -34.22
C VAL A 149 7.38 -9.96 -35.05
N GLN A 150 7.34 -11.21 -35.52
CA GLN A 150 8.24 -11.71 -36.60
C GLN A 150 7.64 -11.65 -38.01
N SER A 151 6.43 -11.12 -38.21
CA SER A 151 5.87 -10.89 -39.55
C SER A 151 4.86 -9.74 -39.55
N SER A 152 5.23 -8.66 -40.22
CA SER A 152 4.43 -7.44 -40.42
C SER A 152 3.03 -7.67 -40.99
N SER A 153 2.01 -7.06 -40.39
CA SER A 153 1.22 -5.93 -40.96
C SER A 153 -0.29 -5.91 -40.56
N ASN A 154 -0.73 -4.71 -40.17
CA ASN A 154 -2.07 -4.08 -40.19
C ASN A 154 -3.37 -4.86 -39.88
N SER A 155 -4.12 -4.38 -38.88
CA SER A 155 -5.54 -4.01 -39.04
C SER A 155 -6.01 -3.04 -37.96
N ASN A 156 -6.67 -1.96 -38.39
CA ASN A 156 -7.40 -1.00 -37.56
C ASN A 156 -8.89 -1.35 -37.63
N ASN A 157 -9.48 -1.77 -36.51
CA ASN A 157 -10.92 -1.67 -36.27
C ASN A 157 -11.09 -0.86 -34.99
N ILE A 158 -11.61 0.36 -35.13
CA ILE A 158 -12.02 1.19 -34.00
C ILE A 158 -13.53 0.96 -33.85
N GLU A 159 -13.91 0.09 -32.92
CA GLU A 159 -15.26 0.07 -32.39
C GLU A 159 -15.45 1.29 -31.50
N THR A 160 -16.50 2.07 -31.78
CA THR A 160 -16.94 3.21 -31.01
C THR A 160 -17.61 2.73 -29.72
N ASP A 161 -16.81 2.43 -28.69
CA ASP A 161 -17.32 2.19 -27.34
C ASP A 161 -17.44 3.53 -26.59
N SER A 162 -18.58 3.75 -25.93
CA SER A 162 -18.76 4.88 -25.01
C SER A 162 -17.69 4.80 -23.91
N PRO A 163 -17.16 5.94 -23.42
CA PRO A 163 -16.12 5.92 -22.41
C PRO A 163 -16.62 5.17 -21.15
N PRO A 164 -15.80 4.29 -20.55
CA PRO A 164 -16.20 3.55 -19.37
C PRO A 164 -16.48 4.52 -18.21
N HIS A 165 -17.46 4.16 -17.37
CA HIS A 165 -17.79 4.92 -16.16
C HIS A 165 -16.50 5.25 -15.34
N PRO A 166 -16.31 6.48 -14.83
CA PRO A 166 -15.08 6.88 -14.14
C PRO A 166 -14.70 5.93 -12.98
N CYS A 167 -15.68 5.55 -12.16
CA CYS A 167 -15.50 4.58 -11.08
C CYS A 167 -15.45 3.09 -11.51
N ALA A 168 -15.27 2.74 -12.79
CA ALA A 168 -15.31 1.34 -13.25
C ALA A 168 -14.35 0.42 -12.49
N HIS A 169 -13.17 0.91 -12.11
CA HIS A 169 -12.19 0.15 -11.34
C HIS A 169 -12.63 -0.08 -9.88
N LEU A 170 -13.31 0.90 -9.26
CA LEU A 170 -13.90 0.76 -7.92
C LEU A 170 -15.10 -0.19 -7.93
N ILE A 171 -15.96 -0.08 -8.95
CA ILE A 171 -17.08 -1.02 -9.18
C ILE A 171 -16.55 -2.44 -9.29
N LYS A 172 -15.50 -2.64 -10.11
CA LYS A 172 -14.85 -3.94 -10.28
C LYS A 172 -14.27 -4.48 -8.97
N LEU A 173 -13.58 -3.65 -8.18
CA LEU A 173 -12.99 -4.05 -6.90
C LEU A 173 -14.04 -4.65 -5.95
N PHE A 174 -15.12 -3.90 -5.67
CA PHE A 174 -16.18 -4.34 -4.76
C PHE A 174 -17.04 -5.47 -5.33
N SER A 175 -17.19 -5.55 -6.66
CA SER A 175 -17.98 -6.58 -7.35
C SER A 175 -17.20 -7.87 -7.63
N THR A 176 -15.96 -8.00 -7.16
CA THR A 176 -15.17 -9.24 -7.31
C THR A 176 -15.70 -10.42 -6.50
N GLY A 177 -16.62 -10.19 -5.55
CA GLY A 177 -17.11 -11.22 -4.63
C GLY A 177 -16.19 -11.46 -3.43
N THR A 178 -15.25 -10.55 -3.15
CA THR A 178 -14.30 -10.67 -2.03
C THR A 178 -14.69 -9.87 -0.80
N PHE A 179 -15.78 -9.10 -0.86
CA PHE A 179 -16.27 -8.27 0.24
C PHE A 179 -17.48 -8.89 0.91
N TYR A 180 -17.49 -8.84 2.25
CA TYR A 180 -18.51 -9.45 3.09
C TYR A 180 -18.96 -8.48 4.18
N TYR A 181 -20.20 -8.61 4.62
CA TYR A 181 -20.74 -7.86 5.75
C TYR A 181 -21.85 -8.64 6.45
N SER A 182 -22.17 -8.24 7.68
CA SER A 182 -23.35 -8.70 8.38
C SER A 182 -24.07 -7.50 8.99
N PRO A 183 -25.41 -7.42 8.87
CA PRO A 183 -26.19 -6.41 9.57
C PRO A 183 -26.33 -6.68 11.07
N GLU A 184 -26.01 -7.91 11.51
CA GLU A 184 -26.28 -8.41 12.86
C GLU A 184 -25.01 -8.57 13.70
N ALA A 185 -23.84 -8.58 13.06
CA ALA A 185 -22.57 -8.82 13.72
C ALA A 185 -21.43 -8.01 13.11
N ASP A 186 -20.54 -7.54 13.98
CA ASP A 186 -19.28 -6.94 13.57
C ASP A 186 -18.31 -8.02 13.03
N LEU A 187 -18.23 -8.15 11.71
CA LEU A 187 -17.31 -9.09 11.07
C LEU A 187 -15.86 -8.63 11.11
N THR A 188 -15.55 -7.40 11.54
CA THR A 188 -14.15 -6.92 11.61
C THR A 188 -13.40 -7.49 12.81
N ARG A 189 -14.11 -8.10 13.77
CA ARG A 189 -13.56 -8.67 15.01
C ARG A 189 -13.73 -10.17 15.08
N SER A 190 -12.78 -10.85 15.71
CA SER A 190 -12.89 -12.25 16.09
C SER A 190 -14.10 -12.50 17.01
N ILE A 191 -14.59 -13.73 17.03
CA ILE A 191 -15.70 -14.15 17.91
C ILE A 191 -15.36 -13.91 19.38
N ASN A 192 -14.14 -14.22 19.79
CA ASN A 192 -13.64 -13.98 21.15
C ASN A 192 -13.69 -12.49 21.54
N ALA A 193 -13.24 -11.61 20.65
CA ALA A 193 -13.29 -10.17 20.88
C ALA A 193 -14.73 -9.65 20.97
N ARG A 194 -15.65 -10.16 20.13
CA ARG A 194 -17.07 -9.78 20.17
C ARG A 194 -17.77 -10.18 21.47
N VAL A 195 -17.45 -11.36 22.01
CA VAL A 195 -18.03 -11.85 23.27
C VAL A 195 -17.55 -11.03 24.47
N SER A 196 -16.34 -10.46 24.37
CA SER A 196 -15.75 -9.64 25.42
C SER A 196 -16.29 -8.19 25.45
N LEU A 197 -16.98 -7.73 24.41
CA LEU A 197 -17.59 -6.39 24.37
C LEU A 197 -18.86 -6.37 25.26
N SER A 198 -18.98 -5.36 26.13
CA SER A 198 -20.19 -5.17 26.94
C SER A 198 -21.39 -4.91 26.04
N LYS A 199 -22.53 -5.58 26.32
CA LYS A 199 -23.80 -5.48 25.55
C LYS A 199 -24.45 -4.08 25.50
N SER A 200 -23.78 -3.03 25.94
CA SER A 200 -24.34 -1.68 25.92
C SER A 200 -24.41 -1.18 24.47
N LEU A 201 -25.59 -1.31 23.83
CA LEU A 201 -26.18 -0.40 22.82
C LEU A 201 -25.29 0.19 21.68
N GLU A 202 -24.06 -0.27 21.47
CA GLU A 202 -23.13 0.29 20.52
C GLU A 202 -23.39 -0.29 19.13
N ALA A 203 -23.49 0.58 18.13
CA ALA A 203 -23.66 0.17 16.75
C ALA A 203 -22.37 -0.48 16.24
N ILE A 204 -22.46 -1.38 15.25
CA ILE A 204 -21.28 -2.03 14.62
C ILE A 204 -20.22 -1.01 14.20
N LEU A 205 -20.63 0.16 13.71
CA LEU A 205 -19.71 1.23 13.32
C LEU A 205 -18.88 1.79 14.47
N ASP A 206 -19.43 1.80 15.69
CA ASP A 206 -18.76 2.32 16.88
C ASP A 206 -17.74 1.31 17.42
N THR A 207 -17.98 0.00 17.22
CA THR A 207 -17.11 -1.07 17.70
C THR A 207 -16.12 -1.57 16.65
N ALA A 208 -16.33 -1.33 15.35
CA ALA A 208 -15.54 -1.92 14.27
C ALA A 208 -14.03 -1.79 14.46
N ASP A 209 -13.29 -2.87 14.23
CA ASP A 209 -11.84 -2.86 14.18
C ASP A 209 -11.37 -2.12 12.92
N PRO A 210 -10.69 -0.96 13.07
CA PRO A 210 -10.25 -0.17 11.93
C PRO A 210 -9.18 -0.88 11.08
N THR A 211 -8.60 -1.98 11.54
CA THR A 211 -7.64 -2.80 10.79
C THR A 211 -8.32 -3.59 9.67
N TYR A 212 -9.59 -3.96 9.85
CA TYR A 212 -10.34 -4.81 8.91
C TYR A 212 -11.58 -4.13 8.32
N PHE A 213 -11.87 -2.88 8.72
CA PHE A 213 -12.96 -2.08 8.18
C PHE A 213 -12.55 -1.40 6.87
N TRP A 214 -12.75 -2.09 5.75
CA TRP A 214 -12.20 -1.68 4.44
C TRP A 214 -12.75 -0.36 3.89
N ASN A 215 -14.04 -0.09 4.11
CA ASN A 215 -14.69 1.12 3.64
C ASN A 215 -14.80 2.20 4.73
N ALA A 216 -13.97 2.13 5.79
CA ALA A 216 -13.97 3.09 6.88
C ALA A 216 -13.73 4.53 6.39
N PHE A 217 -12.73 4.73 5.51
CA PHE A 217 -12.43 6.04 4.95
C PHE A 217 -13.60 6.60 4.15
N MET A 218 -14.22 5.78 3.30
CA MET A 218 -15.43 6.14 2.55
C MET A 218 -16.60 6.49 3.48
N MET A 219 -16.68 5.86 4.66
CA MET A 219 -17.73 6.09 5.64
C MET A 219 -17.52 7.39 6.44
N THR A 220 -16.31 7.96 6.45
CA THR A 220 -15.96 9.15 7.26
C THR A 220 -16.98 10.28 7.18
N PRO A 221 -17.46 10.69 5.98
CA PRO A 221 -18.45 11.77 5.86
C PRO A 221 -19.77 11.44 6.58
N ILE A 222 -20.27 10.21 6.40
CA ILE A 222 -21.54 9.76 6.98
C ILE A 222 -21.38 9.54 8.49
N ALA A 223 -20.25 9.00 8.93
CA ALA A 223 -19.94 8.78 10.34
C ALA A 223 -19.85 10.11 11.11
N ALA A 224 -19.22 11.14 10.53
CA ALA A 224 -19.16 12.47 11.12
C ALA A 224 -20.55 13.09 11.30
N MET A 225 -21.42 13.02 10.28
CA MET A 225 -22.81 13.46 10.37
C MET A 225 -23.60 12.69 11.43
N ARG A 226 -23.47 11.35 11.44
CA ARG A 226 -24.11 10.47 12.43
C ARG A 226 -23.71 10.83 13.86
N ALA A 227 -22.47 11.24 14.08
CA ALA A 227 -21.95 11.58 15.40
C ALA A 227 -22.31 13.01 15.85
N LEU A 228 -22.36 13.98 14.93
CA LEU A 228 -22.37 15.41 15.27
C LEU A 228 -23.66 16.16 14.89
N GLU A 229 -24.45 15.66 13.92
CA GLU A 229 -25.51 16.47 13.28
C GLU A 229 -26.93 15.92 13.48
N ILE A 230 -27.09 14.71 14.02
CA ILE A 230 -28.39 14.07 14.19
C ILE A 230 -28.76 13.85 15.66
N SER A 231 -30.05 13.91 15.97
CA SER A 231 -30.55 13.61 17.31
C SER A 231 -30.31 12.14 17.67
N PRO A 232 -30.21 11.79 18.97
CA PRO A 232 -30.07 10.40 19.42
C PRO A 232 -31.14 9.45 18.88
N GLU A 233 -32.37 9.93 18.72
CA GLU A 233 -33.48 9.17 18.13
C GLU A 233 -33.24 8.83 16.65
N HIS A 234 -32.84 9.81 15.84
CA HIS A 234 -32.51 9.58 14.44
C HIS A 234 -31.26 8.70 14.28
N ARG A 235 -30.28 8.82 15.18
CA ARG A 235 -29.12 7.92 15.22
C ARG A 235 -29.54 6.48 15.47
N ALA A 236 -30.39 6.24 16.48
CA ALA A 236 -30.91 4.91 16.77
C ALA A 236 -31.71 4.33 15.59
N ALA A 237 -32.53 5.15 14.93
CA ALA A 237 -33.28 4.72 13.74
C ALA A 237 -32.36 4.38 12.56
N LEU A 238 -31.30 5.15 12.33
CA LEU A 238 -30.30 4.88 11.30
C LEU A 238 -29.55 3.58 11.59
N ASP A 239 -29.12 3.38 12.83
CA ASP A 239 -28.39 2.17 13.23
C ASP A 239 -29.27 0.92 13.11
N ALA A 240 -30.53 1.00 13.53
CA ALA A 240 -31.51 -0.07 13.39
C ALA A 240 -31.87 -0.38 11.93
N SER A 241 -31.66 0.56 10.99
CA SER A 241 -31.98 0.37 9.58
C SER A 241 -31.00 -0.55 8.84
N ALA A 242 -29.81 -0.82 9.43
CA ALA A 242 -28.69 -1.53 8.80
C ALA A 242 -28.28 -0.94 7.44
N LEU A 243 -28.55 0.36 7.23
CA LEU A 243 -28.25 1.09 6.00
C LEU A 243 -26.74 1.26 5.78
N LEU A 244 -25.98 1.40 6.87
CA LEU A 244 -24.55 1.63 6.83
C LEU A 244 -23.81 0.30 6.87
N ILE A 245 -23.05 0.00 5.82
CA ILE A 245 -22.34 -1.27 5.68
C ILE A 245 -20.92 -1.15 6.25
N CYS A 246 -20.60 -1.99 7.23
CA CYS A 246 -19.23 -2.26 7.63
C CYS A 246 -18.70 -3.48 6.87
N ALA A 247 -17.87 -3.26 5.84
CA ALA A 247 -17.38 -4.33 4.98
C ALA A 247 -15.98 -4.79 5.38
N ILE A 248 -15.79 -6.11 5.41
CA ILE A 248 -14.47 -6.75 5.39
C ILE A 248 -14.14 -7.20 3.96
N GLN A 249 -12.86 -7.31 3.63
CA GLN A 249 -12.38 -8.03 2.45
C GLN A 249 -11.69 -9.33 2.88
N GLY A 250 -11.87 -10.41 2.10
CA GLY A 250 -11.23 -11.68 2.37
C GLY A 250 -12.07 -12.85 1.88
N PHE A 251 -12.38 -13.78 2.79
CA PHE A 251 -13.21 -14.95 2.50
C PHE A 251 -14.11 -15.28 3.69
N VAL A 252 -15.38 -15.55 3.42
CA VAL A 252 -16.26 -16.24 4.36
C VAL A 252 -16.86 -17.43 3.65
N GLY A 253 -16.65 -18.62 4.22
CA GLY A 253 -17.23 -19.87 3.76
C GLY A 253 -17.86 -20.63 4.92
N ILE A 254 -18.98 -21.31 4.65
CA ILE A 254 -19.74 -22.06 5.65
C ILE A 254 -20.16 -23.37 5.00
N GLN A 255 -19.83 -24.49 5.64
CA GLN A 255 -20.05 -25.83 5.10
C GLN A 255 -20.68 -26.73 6.18
N PRO A 256 -21.95 -27.14 6.06
CA PRO A 256 -22.52 -28.16 6.93
C PRO A 256 -21.85 -29.50 6.66
N VAL A 257 -21.59 -30.29 7.70
CA VAL A 257 -21.11 -31.66 7.55
C VAL A 257 -22.32 -32.57 7.38
N SER A 258 -22.45 -33.16 6.18
CA SER A 258 -23.59 -34.00 5.80
C SER A 258 -23.87 -35.08 6.84
N SER A 259 -25.15 -35.29 7.15
CA SER A 259 -25.62 -36.30 8.12
C SER A 259 -25.11 -36.09 9.56
N SER A 260 -24.75 -34.86 9.94
CA SER A 260 -24.36 -34.50 11.31
C SER A 260 -25.02 -33.20 11.76
N SER A 261 -24.92 -32.88 13.06
CA SER A 261 -25.30 -31.57 13.61
C SER A 261 -24.16 -30.55 13.60
N VAL A 262 -23.05 -30.87 12.92
CA VAL A 262 -21.85 -30.04 12.86
C VAL A 262 -21.81 -29.20 11.59
N LYS A 263 -21.36 -27.96 11.75
CA LYS A 263 -21.11 -27.02 10.67
C LYS A 263 -19.75 -26.36 10.85
N LEU A 264 -19.00 -26.28 9.76
CA LEU A 264 -17.68 -25.67 9.71
C LEU A 264 -17.78 -24.30 9.05
N ALA A 265 -16.99 -23.33 9.50
CA ALA A 265 -16.87 -22.05 8.82
C ALA A 265 -15.42 -21.52 8.87
N ILE A 266 -15.05 -20.74 7.86
CA ILE A 266 -13.81 -19.96 7.84
C ILE A 266 -14.18 -18.51 7.60
N LEU A 267 -13.62 -17.62 8.42
CA LEU A 267 -13.66 -16.18 8.23
C LEU A 267 -12.22 -15.68 8.12
N SER A 268 -11.78 -15.40 6.90
CA SER A 268 -10.49 -14.75 6.63
C SER A 268 -10.70 -13.27 6.36
N ARG A 269 -10.05 -12.42 7.15
CA ARG A 269 -10.15 -10.96 7.12
C ARG A 269 -8.81 -10.36 6.73
N LEU A 270 -8.75 -9.70 5.58
CA LEU A 270 -7.55 -9.02 5.09
C LEU A 270 -7.47 -7.62 5.73
N SER A 271 -6.29 -7.25 6.23
CA SER A 271 -6.03 -5.92 6.78
C SER A 271 -6.04 -4.84 5.69
N CYS A 272 -6.63 -3.68 5.98
CA CYS A 272 -6.61 -2.51 5.09
C CYS A 272 -5.42 -1.55 5.36
N ARG A 273 -4.66 -1.73 6.45
CA ARG A 273 -3.59 -0.80 6.88
C ARG A 273 -2.44 -0.69 5.88
N ASN A 274 -1.85 -1.82 5.51
CA ASN A 274 -0.79 -1.90 4.50
C ASN A 274 -1.25 -2.74 3.29
N ALA A 275 -2.47 -2.47 2.82
CA ALA A 275 -3.04 -3.13 1.66
C ALA A 275 -2.38 -2.67 0.34
N GLY A 276 -2.17 -3.63 -0.57
CA GLY A 276 -1.75 -3.39 -1.93
C GLY A 276 -1.57 -4.69 -2.73
N THR A 277 -1.28 -4.57 -4.01
CA THR A 277 -1.08 -5.72 -4.91
C THR A 277 0.30 -6.34 -4.74
N ARG A 278 0.52 -7.52 -5.33
CA ARG A 278 1.69 -8.39 -5.08
C ARG A 278 3.05 -7.70 -5.11
N PHE A 279 3.28 -6.80 -6.06
CA PHE A 279 4.57 -6.11 -6.19
C PHE A 279 4.58 -4.69 -5.62
N ASN A 280 3.42 -4.15 -5.24
CA ASN A 280 3.29 -2.79 -4.73
C ASN A 280 3.34 -2.72 -3.20
N ALA A 281 2.94 -3.78 -2.51
CA ALA A 281 2.94 -3.88 -1.04
C ALA A 281 3.67 -5.15 -0.56
N ARG A 282 4.85 -4.95 0.04
CA ARG A 282 5.71 -5.97 0.64
C ARG A 282 6.23 -5.48 1.98
N GLY A 283 6.52 -6.41 2.88
CA GLY A 283 7.14 -6.10 4.16
C GLY A 283 6.23 -5.35 5.13
N ILE A 284 6.87 -4.56 5.98
CA ILE A 284 6.26 -3.74 7.02
C ILE A 284 6.20 -2.26 6.61
N ASP A 285 5.28 -1.49 7.19
CA ASP A 285 5.28 -0.02 7.12
C ASP A 285 5.75 0.61 8.43
N ASP A 286 5.89 1.95 8.45
CA ASP A 286 6.36 2.72 9.61
C ASP A 286 5.46 2.62 10.86
N GLU A 287 4.21 2.18 10.69
CA GLU A 287 3.24 1.97 11.78
C GLU A 287 3.19 0.52 12.25
N GLY A 288 4.09 -0.34 11.74
CA GLY A 288 4.18 -1.73 12.14
C GLY A 288 3.15 -2.64 11.45
N SER A 289 2.51 -2.18 10.38
CA SER A 289 1.51 -2.96 9.64
C SER A 289 2.17 -3.74 8.49
N CYS A 290 2.03 -5.06 8.53
CA CYS A 290 2.54 -5.92 7.46
C CYS A 290 1.60 -5.93 6.24
N SER A 291 2.19 -5.98 5.04
CA SER A 291 1.43 -6.24 3.82
C SER A 291 0.84 -7.66 3.83
N ASN A 292 -0.31 -7.83 3.17
CA ASN A 292 -1.03 -9.12 3.07
C ASN A 292 -1.32 -9.77 4.43
N PHE A 293 -1.52 -8.94 5.45
CA PHE A 293 -1.83 -9.41 6.79
C PHE A 293 -3.28 -9.90 6.83
N VAL A 294 -3.49 -11.18 7.12
CA VAL A 294 -4.81 -11.82 7.15
C VAL A 294 -4.98 -12.48 8.50
N GLU A 295 -6.13 -12.22 9.13
CA GLU A 295 -6.62 -12.99 10.26
C GLU A 295 -7.56 -14.08 9.75
N THR A 296 -7.23 -15.35 9.99
CA THR A 296 -8.00 -16.52 9.57
C THR A 296 -8.63 -17.15 10.82
N GLU A 297 -9.95 -17.09 10.93
CA GLU A 297 -10.72 -17.69 12.02
C GLU A 297 -11.46 -18.95 11.52
N PHE A 298 -11.06 -20.10 12.04
CA PHE A 298 -11.74 -21.36 11.78
C PHE A 298 -12.75 -21.65 12.91
N VAL A 299 -13.99 -21.96 12.52
CA VAL A 299 -15.12 -22.10 13.44
C VAL A 299 -15.79 -23.46 13.28
N VAL A 300 -16.08 -24.10 14.40
CA VAL A 300 -16.86 -25.33 14.47
C VAL A 300 -18.10 -25.06 15.33
N GLU A 301 -19.28 -25.18 14.73
CA GLU A 301 -20.56 -25.10 15.44
C GLU A 301 -21.20 -26.48 15.51
N SER A 302 -21.60 -26.91 16.71
CA SER A 302 -22.39 -28.11 16.94
C SER A 302 -23.73 -27.72 17.55
N THR A 303 -24.83 -28.15 16.91
CA THR A 303 -26.16 -28.03 17.50
C THR A 303 -26.55 -29.33 18.19
N ALA A 304 -27.33 -29.23 19.26
CA ALA A 304 -27.89 -30.41 19.89
C ALA A 304 -28.81 -31.16 18.92
N GLY A 305 -28.49 -32.42 18.65
CA GLY A 305 -29.31 -33.28 17.80
C GLY A 305 -30.59 -33.70 18.52
N SER A 306 -31.74 -33.34 17.97
CA SER A 306 -32.95 -34.16 18.10
C SER A 306 -32.86 -35.30 17.08
N VAL A 307 -32.05 -36.32 17.37
CA VAL A 307 -32.02 -37.57 16.61
C VAL A 307 -32.44 -38.69 17.56
N GLY A 308 -33.54 -39.34 17.23
CA GLY A 308 -34.44 -40.00 18.17
C GLY A 308 -33.97 -41.33 18.77
N GLY A 309 -34.62 -41.71 19.86
CA GLY A 309 -34.59 -43.08 20.38
C GLY A 309 -34.48 -43.27 21.90
N GLY A 310 -35.07 -42.42 22.74
CA GLY A 310 -35.15 -42.71 24.18
C GLY A 310 -35.76 -41.56 24.98
N GLY A 311 -36.91 -41.80 25.61
CA GLY A 311 -37.70 -40.80 26.34
C GLY A 311 -37.06 -40.28 27.63
N GLY A 312 -35.95 -39.57 27.53
CA GLY A 312 -35.35 -38.78 28.60
C GLY A 312 -35.24 -37.32 28.20
N ALA A 313 -35.77 -36.40 29.00
CA ALA A 313 -35.67 -34.96 28.81
C ALA A 313 -34.23 -34.46 29.04
N GLY A 314 -33.32 -34.72 28.10
CA GLY A 314 -32.01 -34.10 28.04
C GLY A 314 -32.11 -32.73 27.38
N HIS A 315 -31.80 -31.66 28.11
CA HIS A 315 -31.57 -30.34 27.51
C HIS A 315 -30.34 -30.44 26.60
N GLY A 316 -30.54 -30.37 25.30
CA GLY A 316 -29.44 -30.49 24.34
C GLY A 316 -28.53 -29.26 24.34
N THR A 317 -27.23 -29.45 24.61
CA THR A 317 -26.23 -28.36 24.62
C THR A 317 -25.72 -28.07 23.21
N SER A 318 -25.57 -26.80 22.85
CA SER A 318 -25.01 -26.36 21.56
C SER A 318 -23.71 -25.60 21.79
N TYR A 319 -22.65 -25.92 21.05
CA TYR A 319 -21.32 -25.35 21.25
C TYR A 319 -20.80 -24.64 20.01
N LEU A 320 -19.94 -23.65 20.22
CA LEU A 320 -19.15 -22.98 19.19
C LEU A 320 -17.69 -22.96 19.62
N ALA A 321 -16.81 -23.53 18.80
CA ALA A 321 -15.36 -23.34 18.91
C ALA A 321 -14.85 -22.39 17.82
N SER A 322 -13.92 -21.52 18.18
CA SER A 322 -13.22 -20.60 17.27
C SER A 322 -11.71 -20.68 17.51
N PHE A 323 -10.97 -21.01 16.45
CA PHE A 323 -9.51 -21.05 16.43
C PHE A 323 -8.98 -19.97 15.48
N LEU A 324 -8.20 -19.05 16.03
CA LEU A 324 -7.67 -17.91 15.29
C LEU A 324 -6.21 -18.13 14.92
N MET A 325 -5.84 -17.75 13.71
CA MET A 325 -4.47 -17.69 13.20
C MET A 325 -4.25 -16.39 12.43
N VAL A 326 -2.99 -15.96 12.32
CA VAL A 326 -2.64 -14.83 11.44
C VAL A 326 -1.53 -15.21 10.48
N ARG A 327 -1.54 -14.58 9.31
CA ARG A 327 -0.43 -14.65 8.34
C ARG A 327 -0.14 -13.28 7.76
N GLY A 328 1.06 -13.08 7.27
CA GLY A 328 1.44 -11.82 6.63
C GLY A 328 2.87 -11.83 6.11
N SER A 329 3.23 -10.77 5.40
CA SER A 329 4.60 -10.58 4.93
C SER A 329 5.61 -10.61 6.09
N VAL A 330 6.86 -10.97 5.79
CA VAL A 330 7.95 -10.87 6.77
C VAL A 330 8.04 -9.42 7.28
N PRO A 331 8.06 -9.18 8.61
CA PRO A 331 7.87 -7.85 9.19
C PRO A 331 9.15 -7.00 9.15
N VAL A 332 9.80 -6.94 7.99
CA VAL A 332 10.96 -6.08 7.71
C VAL A 332 10.68 -5.22 6.49
N PHE A 333 11.44 -4.14 6.30
CA PHE A 333 11.32 -3.32 5.09
C PHE A 333 12.04 -4.00 3.93
N TRP A 334 11.28 -4.49 2.94
CA TRP A 334 11.83 -5.12 1.76
C TRP A 334 10.99 -4.88 0.50
N GLU A 335 11.63 -4.98 -0.64
CA GLU A 335 11.03 -4.83 -1.96
C GLU A 335 11.47 -5.95 -2.89
N GLN A 336 10.71 -6.13 -3.97
CA GLN A 336 11.01 -7.10 -5.01
C GLN A 336 11.13 -6.37 -6.34
N THR A 337 12.35 -6.21 -6.83
CA THR A 337 12.67 -5.46 -8.05
C THR A 337 12.90 -6.42 -9.23
N GLY A 338 12.74 -5.91 -10.47
CA GLY A 338 12.98 -6.66 -11.71
C GLY A 338 11.74 -7.20 -12.43
N VAL A 339 11.90 -7.55 -13.72
CA VAL A 339 10.88 -8.24 -14.53
C VAL A 339 10.83 -9.72 -14.14
N GLN A 340 9.67 -10.39 -14.25
CA GLN A 340 9.38 -11.74 -13.71
C GLN A 340 10.39 -12.87 -14.00
N VAL A 341 11.34 -12.69 -14.93
CA VAL A 341 12.40 -13.68 -15.23
C VAL A 341 13.61 -13.54 -14.29
N THR A 342 13.81 -12.37 -13.67
CA THR A 342 14.93 -12.07 -12.75
C THR A 342 14.42 -11.19 -11.60
N HIS A 343 13.63 -11.75 -10.68
CA HIS A 343 13.25 -11.03 -9.47
C HIS A 343 14.35 -11.11 -8.42
N ARG A 344 14.72 -9.96 -7.87
CA ARG A 344 15.64 -9.84 -6.74
C ARG A 344 14.90 -9.34 -5.51
N LEU A 345 15.23 -9.91 -4.35
CA LEU A 345 14.74 -9.45 -3.05
C LEU A 345 15.80 -8.57 -2.43
N ASP A 346 15.43 -7.34 -2.08
CA ASP A 346 16.32 -6.38 -1.44
C ASP A 346 15.66 -5.80 -0.18
N LEU A 347 16.46 -5.64 0.88
CA LEU A 347 16.04 -4.91 2.07
C LEU A 347 15.99 -3.42 1.72
N SER A 348 14.81 -2.83 1.83
CA SER A 348 14.61 -1.43 1.47
C SER A 348 15.07 -0.47 2.57
N ARG A 349 15.30 -0.98 3.79
CA ARG A 349 15.93 -0.29 4.91
C ARG A 349 16.79 -1.25 5.73
N GLY A 350 17.83 -0.71 6.38
CA GLY A 350 18.70 -1.48 7.27
C GLY A 350 18.05 -1.84 8.62
N PHE A 351 18.80 -2.56 9.44
CA PHE A 351 18.37 -3.08 10.74
C PHE A 351 17.80 -1.99 11.66
N GLU A 352 18.57 -0.94 11.97
CA GLU A 352 18.13 0.11 12.90
C GLU A 352 16.90 0.89 12.40
N ALA A 353 16.82 1.12 11.09
CA ALA A 353 15.67 1.77 10.46
C ALA A 353 14.42 0.88 10.44
N THR A 354 14.57 -0.42 10.63
CA THR A 354 13.49 -1.41 10.72
C THR A 354 13.04 -1.67 12.17
N SER A 355 13.96 -1.56 13.14
CA SER A 355 13.73 -1.92 14.55
C SER A 355 12.49 -1.26 15.18
N GLY A 356 12.22 0.02 14.89
CA GLY A 356 11.07 0.74 15.45
C GLY A 356 9.73 0.16 14.97
N ALA A 357 9.58 -0.01 13.67
CA ALA A 357 8.39 -0.60 13.06
C ALA A 357 8.20 -2.07 13.49
N PHE A 358 9.29 -2.84 13.55
CA PHE A 358 9.27 -4.23 14.00
C PHE A 358 8.75 -4.35 15.44
N ARG A 359 9.24 -3.50 16.35
CA ARG A 359 8.80 -3.47 17.74
C ARG A 359 7.30 -3.17 17.85
N LYS A 360 6.84 -2.10 17.17
CA LYS A 360 5.41 -1.74 17.12
C LYS A 360 4.54 -2.91 16.64
N HIS A 361 5.00 -3.65 15.62
CA HIS A 361 4.26 -4.80 15.08
C HIS A 361 4.00 -5.86 16.15
N PHE A 362 5.04 -6.30 16.86
CA PHE A 362 4.89 -7.33 17.88
C PHE A 362 4.21 -6.82 19.15
N GLU A 363 4.39 -5.55 19.52
CA GLU A 363 3.59 -4.93 20.60
C GLU A 363 2.10 -4.95 20.28
N ASN A 364 1.72 -4.62 19.04
CA ASN A 364 0.33 -4.66 18.60
C ASN A 364 -0.23 -6.09 18.59
N LEU A 365 0.53 -7.07 18.08
CA LEU A 365 0.13 -8.47 18.12
C LEU A 365 -0.03 -8.98 19.56
N ASN A 366 0.94 -8.69 20.44
CA ASN A 366 0.90 -9.10 21.84
C ASN A 366 -0.28 -8.48 22.58
N LYS A 367 -0.57 -7.20 22.32
CA LYS A 367 -1.72 -6.50 22.89
C LYS A 367 -3.05 -7.11 22.43
N GLN A 368 -3.15 -7.52 21.17
CA GLN A 368 -4.39 -8.01 20.58
C GLN A 368 -4.65 -9.49 20.87
N TYR A 369 -3.61 -10.33 20.84
CA TYR A 369 -3.77 -11.78 20.85
C TYR A 369 -3.05 -12.51 21.99
N GLY A 370 -2.26 -11.81 22.81
CA GLY A 370 -1.39 -12.46 23.80
C GLY A 370 -0.10 -12.97 23.16
N SER A 371 0.43 -14.09 23.63
CA SER A 371 1.73 -14.62 23.15
C SER A 371 1.72 -14.93 21.65
N VAL A 372 2.84 -14.70 20.97
CA VAL A 372 2.98 -14.91 19.51
C VAL A 372 3.99 -16.02 19.23
N HIS A 373 3.58 -17.03 18.44
CA HIS A 373 4.48 -18.01 17.85
C HIS A 373 4.62 -17.78 16.35
N VAL A 374 5.81 -17.37 15.94
CA VAL A 374 6.18 -17.19 14.54
C VAL A 374 6.51 -18.54 13.91
N ILE A 375 5.85 -18.86 12.80
CA ILE A 375 6.22 -19.97 11.91
C ILE A 375 6.72 -19.38 10.60
N ASN A 376 8.00 -19.55 10.28
CA ASN A 376 8.62 -19.01 9.07
C ASN A 376 8.87 -20.11 8.02
N LEU A 377 8.18 -20.02 6.88
CA LEU A 377 8.18 -21.03 5.81
C LEU A 377 9.18 -20.77 4.67
N LEU A 378 10.03 -19.75 4.83
CA LEU A 378 11.04 -19.37 3.87
C LEU A 378 12.20 -20.40 3.84
N SER A 379 12.86 -20.54 2.70
CA SER A 379 14.06 -21.36 2.61
C SER A 379 15.25 -20.64 3.25
N ASN A 380 16.02 -21.37 4.06
CA ASN A 380 17.29 -20.91 4.62
C ASN A 380 18.51 -21.36 3.81
N LYS A 381 18.31 -21.98 2.64
CA LYS A 381 19.42 -22.45 1.80
C LYS A 381 20.33 -21.26 1.44
N GLU A 382 21.61 -21.37 1.73
CA GLU A 382 22.61 -20.36 1.34
C GLU A 382 22.54 -20.08 -0.16
N GLY A 383 22.56 -18.79 -0.53
CA GLY A 383 22.37 -18.34 -1.91
C GLY A 383 20.93 -18.32 -2.42
N SER A 384 19.94 -18.75 -1.62
CA SER A 384 18.53 -18.50 -1.95
C SER A 384 18.17 -17.03 -1.76
N ALA A 385 17.32 -16.49 -2.64
CA ALA A 385 16.83 -15.11 -2.51
C ALA A 385 16.09 -14.88 -1.18
N GLU A 386 15.44 -15.92 -0.63
CA GLU A 386 14.67 -15.85 0.62
C GLU A 386 15.55 -15.74 1.88
N SER A 387 16.81 -16.20 1.83
CA SER A 387 17.72 -16.22 2.98
C SER A 387 18.01 -14.84 3.58
N ILE A 388 18.04 -13.79 2.76
CA ILE A 388 18.24 -12.40 3.21
C ILE A 388 17.12 -12.00 4.19
N LEU A 389 15.87 -12.33 3.87
CA LEU A 389 14.72 -12.04 4.72
C LEU A 389 14.71 -12.90 5.99
N VAL A 390 15.12 -14.17 5.89
CA VAL A 390 15.22 -15.07 7.05
C VAL A 390 16.23 -14.52 8.06
N ASN A 391 17.42 -14.15 7.60
CA ASN A 391 18.51 -13.67 8.44
C ASN A 391 18.11 -12.38 9.14
N GLU A 392 17.54 -11.41 8.40
CA GLU A 392 17.14 -10.13 8.98
C GLU A 392 15.98 -10.30 9.97
N TYR A 393 15.01 -11.18 9.66
CA TYR A 393 13.91 -11.45 10.57
C TYR A 393 14.38 -12.09 11.87
N VAL A 394 15.24 -13.12 11.80
CA VAL A 394 15.81 -13.78 12.99
C VAL A 394 16.60 -12.77 13.83
N ARG A 395 17.38 -11.90 13.19
CA ARG A 395 18.14 -10.85 13.89
C ARG A 395 17.22 -9.93 14.70
N HIS A 396 16.10 -9.50 14.14
CA HIS A 396 15.11 -8.69 14.85
C HIS A 396 14.36 -9.46 15.94
N VAL A 397 13.96 -10.72 15.69
CA VAL A 397 13.32 -11.58 16.69
C VAL A 397 14.24 -11.75 17.91
N ASN A 398 15.52 -12.07 17.68
CA ASN A 398 16.49 -12.23 18.76
C ASN A 398 16.68 -10.95 19.59
N GLN A 399 16.66 -9.78 18.93
CA GLN A 399 16.68 -8.50 19.65
C GLN A 399 15.39 -8.29 20.46
N TYR A 400 14.22 -8.64 19.93
CA TYR A 400 12.94 -8.44 20.59
C TYR A 400 12.65 -9.44 21.71
N VAL A 401 13.12 -10.69 21.62
CA VAL A 401 12.91 -11.72 22.67
C VAL A 401 13.54 -11.30 24.00
N SER A 402 14.55 -10.43 23.97
CA SER A 402 15.08 -9.79 25.20
C SER A 402 14.08 -8.86 25.91
N LEU A 403 12.96 -8.53 25.28
CA LEU A 403 11.93 -7.58 25.71
C LEU A 403 10.52 -8.19 25.87
N GLY A 404 10.24 -9.41 25.35
CA GLY A 404 8.94 -10.08 25.47
C GLY A 404 8.87 -11.51 24.91
N PRO A 405 7.84 -12.31 25.23
CA PRO A 405 7.76 -13.73 24.86
C PRO A 405 7.26 -13.91 23.41
N VAL A 406 8.20 -14.03 22.46
CA VAL A 406 7.91 -14.45 21.08
C VAL A 406 8.60 -15.79 20.83
N HIS A 407 7.83 -16.81 20.46
CA HIS A 407 8.38 -18.09 20.02
C HIS A 407 8.65 -18.05 18.52
N TYR A 408 9.71 -18.71 18.05
CA TYR A 408 10.09 -18.70 16.65
C TYR A 408 10.47 -20.10 16.17
N THR A 409 9.77 -20.58 15.15
CA THR A 409 10.07 -21.83 14.44
C THR A 409 10.39 -21.51 12.99
N HIS A 410 11.60 -21.90 12.55
CA HIS A 410 11.96 -21.92 11.14
C HIS A 410 11.65 -23.28 10.55
N PHE A 411 10.85 -23.31 9.48
CA PHE A 411 10.39 -24.54 8.85
C PHE A 411 10.53 -24.41 7.33
N ASP A 412 11.63 -24.90 6.74
CA ASP A 412 11.81 -24.88 5.28
C ASP A 412 10.79 -25.82 4.61
N TYR A 413 9.62 -25.27 4.30
CA TYR A 413 8.48 -25.99 3.76
C TYR A 413 8.83 -26.75 2.47
N HIS A 414 9.67 -26.17 1.60
CA HIS A 414 10.05 -26.82 0.35
C HIS A 414 10.93 -28.05 0.59
N SER A 415 11.83 -27.97 1.56
CA SER A 415 12.68 -29.08 1.94
C SER A 415 11.85 -30.26 2.45
N TYR A 416 10.94 -30.03 3.41
CA TYR A 416 10.11 -31.09 3.98
C TYR A 416 9.15 -31.70 2.96
N VAL A 417 8.43 -30.88 2.20
CA VAL A 417 7.49 -31.38 1.17
C VAL A 417 8.18 -32.13 0.05
N LYS A 418 9.41 -31.73 -0.33
CA LYS A 418 10.19 -32.45 -1.34
C LYS A 418 10.64 -33.83 -0.85
N GLN A 419 10.97 -33.95 0.44
CA GLN A 419 11.47 -35.20 1.02
C GLN A 419 10.36 -36.20 1.35
N MET A 420 9.24 -35.72 1.91
CA MET A 420 8.19 -36.57 2.50
C MET A 420 6.86 -36.51 1.74
N GLY A 421 6.80 -35.73 0.66
CA GLY A 421 5.56 -35.43 -0.06
C GLY A 421 4.72 -34.35 0.63
N PRO A 422 3.68 -33.80 -0.02
CA PRO A 422 2.95 -32.66 0.50
C PRO A 422 2.19 -32.92 1.80
N GLU A 423 1.41 -34.00 1.86
CA GLU A 423 0.57 -34.32 3.04
C GLU A 423 1.41 -34.53 4.30
N HIS A 424 2.38 -35.45 4.25
CA HIS A 424 3.24 -35.75 5.41
C HIS A 424 4.27 -34.65 5.66
N GLY A 425 4.83 -34.05 4.61
CA GLY A 425 5.86 -33.02 4.76
C GLY A 425 5.34 -31.77 5.47
N ALA A 426 4.09 -31.36 5.24
CA ALA A 426 3.50 -30.23 5.95
C ALA A 426 3.11 -30.58 7.40
N SER A 427 2.67 -31.82 7.68
CA SER A 427 2.23 -32.21 9.03
C SER A 427 3.36 -32.25 10.06
N VAL A 428 4.62 -32.40 9.63
CA VAL A 428 5.81 -32.34 10.50
C VAL A 428 5.89 -31.03 11.28
N ILE A 429 5.24 -29.95 10.84
CA ILE A 429 5.18 -28.70 11.62
C ILE A 429 4.57 -28.91 13.01
N LEU A 430 3.63 -29.85 13.15
CA LEU A 430 2.96 -30.13 14.43
C LEU A 430 3.98 -30.56 15.49
N ASP A 431 5.00 -31.35 15.13
CA ASP A 431 6.06 -31.78 16.06
C ASP A 431 6.80 -30.59 16.71
N PHE A 432 6.88 -29.45 16.01
CA PHE A 432 7.55 -28.25 16.51
C PHE A 432 6.65 -27.33 17.35
N ILE A 433 5.33 -27.43 17.17
CA ILE A 433 4.38 -26.46 17.75
C ILE A 433 3.35 -27.11 18.69
N GLN A 434 3.33 -28.44 18.81
CA GLN A 434 2.32 -29.19 19.57
C GLN A 434 2.14 -28.65 20.99
N SER A 435 3.24 -28.35 21.69
CA SER A 435 3.17 -27.80 23.05
C SER A 435 2.44 -26.46 23.10
N ASP A 436 2.71 -25.53 22.18
CA ASP A 436 2.04 -24.23 22.15
C ASP A 436 0.59 -24.38 21.68
N LEU A 437 0.35 -25.32 20.76
CA LEU A 437 -0.96 -25.62 20.21
C LEU A 437 -1.92 -26.17 21.30
N ASP A 438 -1.44 -27.08 22.14
CA ASP A 438 -2.19 -27.63 23.27
C ASP A 438 -2.38 -26.61 24.40
N ASN A 439 -1.33 -25.83 24.73
CA ASN A 439 -1.39 -24.83 25.79
C ASN A 439 -2.28 -23.63 25.46
N TRP A 440 -2.30 -23.18 24.21
CA TRP A 440 -3.05 -22.00 23.80
C TRP A 440 -4.48 -22.30 23.36
N SER A 441 -4.73 -23.53 22.89
CA SER A 441 -6.05 -24.07 22.54
C SER A 441 -6.89 -23.13 21.65
N TYR A 442 -8.22 -23.27 21.70
CA TYR A 442 -9.20 -22.45 20.99
C TYR A 442 -10.16 -21.77 21.96
N THR A 443 -10.98 -20.86 21.43
CA THR A 443 -12.09 -20.28 22.19
C THR A 443 -13.31 -21.19 22.10
N LEU A 444 -13.88 -21.63 23.23
CA LEU A 444 -15.08 -22.47 23.30
C LEU A 444 -16.22 -21.74 24.00
N ILE A 445 -17.42 -21.75 23.40
CA ILE A 445 -18.59 -21.02 23.90
C ILE A 445 -19.79 -21.97 23.95
N ASP A 446 -20.49 -21.97 25.08
CA ASP A 446 -21.83 -22.57 25.18
C ASP A 446 -22.87 -21.61 24.58
N THR A 447 -23.49 -22.05 23.49
CA THR A 447 -24.50 -21.33 22.74
C THR A 447 -25.91 -21.86 23.00
N SER A 448 -26.14 -22.62 24.07
CA SER A 448 -27.47 -23.13 24.45
C SER A 448 -28.37 -22.03 25.01
N ALA A 449 -27.78 -21.03 25.66
CA ALA A 449 -28.53 -19.95 26.29
C ALA A 449 -28.95 -18.84 25.27
N PRO A 450 -30.06 -18.11 25.53
CA PRO A 450 -30.50 -17.00 24.67
C PRO A 450 -29.45 -15.88 24.57
N LYS A 451 -29.46 -15.10 23.48
CA LYS A 451 -28.53 -13.95 23.25
C LYS A 451 -28.48 -12.95 24.42
N THR A 452 -29.47 -12.94 25.32
CA THR A 452 -29.55 -12.06 26.50
C THR A 452 -28.66 -12.51 27.66
N SER A 453 -28.33 -13.80 27.76
CA SER A 453 -27.39 -14.34 28.77
C SER A 453 -25.95 -13.90 28.45
N ASN A 454 -25.22 -13.37 29.43
CA ASN A 454 -23.85 -12.90 29.26
C ASN A 454 -22.88 -13.98 29.74
N ASN A 455 -22.85 -15.11 29.05
CA ASN A 455 -21.99 -16.22 29.46
C ASN A 455 -20.57 -15.99 28.92
N PRO A 456 -19.55 -15.92 29.79
CA PRO A 456 -18.17 -15.88 29.34
C PRO A 456 -17.83 -17.17 28.56
N PRO A 457 -16.83 -17.13 27.68
CA PRO A 457 -16.37 -18.34 27.00
C PRO A 457 -15.88 -19.37 28.03
N ILE A 458 -16.13 -20.67 27.77
CA ILE A 458 -15.67 -21.80 28.58
C ILE A 458 -14.14 -21.87 28.51
N LEU A 459 -13.61 -21.81 27.28
CA LEU A 459 -12.17 -21.74 27.00
C LEU A 459 -11.90 -20.47 26.21
N LYS A 460 -10.76 -19.84 26.45
CA LYS A 460 -10.29 -18.68 25.70
C LYS A 460 -8.92 -19.00 25.14
N GLN A 461 -8.73 -18.77 23.84
CA GLN A 461 -7.43 -18.91 23.19
C GLN A 461 -6.40 -17.94 23.82
N GLN A 462 -5.21 -18.43 24.18
CA GLN A 462 -4.21 -17.67 24.96
C GLN A 462 -3.03 -17.10 24.15
N GLY A 463 -2.91 -17.47 22.88
CA GLY A 463 -1.85 -16.99 21.99
C GLY A 463 -2.19 -17.18 20.52
N ILE A 464 -1.29 -16.75 19.63
CA ILE A 464 -1.54 -16.72 18.18
C ILE A 464 -0.35 -17.28 17.39
N PHE A 465 -0.66 -18.10 16.39
CA PHE A 465 0.30 -18.54 15.39
C PHE A 465 0.36 -17.52 14.25
N ARG A 466 1.56 -16.99 13.98
CA ARG A 466 1.86 -16.07 12.88
C ARG A 466 2.65 -16.79 11.80
N VAL A 467 1.99 -17.18 10.71
CA VAL A 467 2.61 -17.90 9.60
C VAL A 467 3.14 -16.94 8.54
N ASN A 468 4.41 -17.09 8.16
CA ASN A 468 5.07 -16.22 7.19
C ASN A 468 5.59 -17.01 6.00
N CYS A 469 5.55 -16.35 4.85
CA CYS A 469 6.07 -16.88 3.61
C CYS A 469 6.42 -15.71 2.68
N LEU A 470 7.16 -15.95 1.60
CA LEU A 470 7.48 -14.91 0.63
C LEU A 470 6.20 -14.34 0.01
N ASP A 471 5.38 -15.23 -0.52
CA ASP A 471 4.02 -14.97 -0.98
C ASP A 471 3.09 -15.77 -0.07
N CYS A 472 2.42 -15.10 0.87
CA CYS A 472 1.55 -15.73 1.88
C CYS A 472 0.25 -16.28 1.26
N LEU A 473 0.40 -17.27 0.40
CA LEU A 473 -0.66 -17.91 -0.38
C LEU A 473 -0.71 -19.41 -0.10
N ASP A 474 -0.05 -20.21 -0.93
CA ASP A 474 -0.25 -21.66 -0.97
C ASP A 474 0.43 -22.36 0.22
N ARG A 475 1.67 -21.96 0.54
CA ARG A 475 2.45 -22.54 1.66
C ARG A 475 1.79 -22.23 3.01
N THR A 476 1.35 -20.98 3.20
CA THR A 476 0.69 -20.54 4.44
C THR A 476 -0.67 -21.20 4.61
N ASN A 477 -1.49 -21.25 3.55
CA ASN A 477 -2.81 -21.90 3.62
C ASN A 477 -2.71 -23.39 3.97
N HIS A 478 -1.66 -24.08 3.50
CA HIS A 478 -1.47 -25.49 3.83
C HIS A 478 -1.06 -25.69 5.29
N VAL A 479 -0.18 -24.84 5.83
CA VAL A 479 0.22 -24.92 7.25
C VAL A 479 -0.93 -24.52 8.19
N GLU A 480 -1.71 -23.49 7.84
CA GLU A 480 -2.94 -23.14 8.55
C GLU A 480 -3.98 -24.29 8.50
N PHE A 481 -4.14 -24.96 7.35
CA PHE A 481 -4.99 -26.14 7.20
C PHE A 481 -4.60 -27.26 8.17
N VAL A 482 -3.30 -27.57 8.27
CA VAL A 482 -2.78 -28.61 9.17
C VAL A 482 -3.09 -28.28 10.63
N MET A 483 -2.81 -27.05 11.07
CA MET A 483 -3.08 -26.61 12.44
C MET A 483 -4.58 -26.62 12.75
N ALA A 484 -5.41 -26.09 11.85
CA ALA A 484 -6.86 -26.08 12.03
C ALA A 484 -7.45 -27.49 12.06
N LYS A 485 -6.87 -28.45 11.32
CA LYS A 485 -7.33 -29.84 11.35
C LYS A 485 -7.08 -30.48 12.71
N ALA A 486 -5.89 -30.30 13.28
CA ALA A 486 -5.56 -30.76 14.63
C ALA A 486 -6.50 -30.13 15.69
N MET A 487 -6.80 -28.83 15.57
CA MET A 487 -7.76 -28.16 16.45
C MET A 487 -9.20 -28.62 16.24
N ALA A 488 -9.61 -28.92 15.01
CA ALA A 488 -10.93 -29.47 14.70
C ALA A 488 -11.14 -30.84 15.37
N GLU A 489 -10.11 -31.69 15.33
CA GLU A 489 -10.11 -33.01 15.98
C GLU A 489 -10.30 -32.85 17.50
N ASN A 490 -9.53 -31.97 18.14
CA ASN A 490 -9.64 -31.70 19.57
C ASN A 490 -11.05 -31.16 19.95
N CYS A 491 -11.55 -30.16 19.23
CA CYS A 491 -12.83 -29.54 19.57
C CYS A 491 -14.03 -30.46 19.33
N LEU A 492 -13.99 -31.30 18.29
CA LEU A 492 -15.08 -32.24 18.03
C LEU A 492 -15.15 -33.35 19.08
N VAL A 493 -14.01 -33.80 19.60
CA VAL A 493 -13.99 -34.73 20.74
C VAL A 493 -14.57 -34.07 21.99
N GLU A 494 -14.18 -32.83 22.29
CA GLU A 494 -14.70 -32.09 23.46
C GLU A 494 -16.20 -31.79 23.36
N MET A 495 -16.73 -31.57 22.15
CA MET A 495 -18.16 -31.36 21.89
C MET A 495 -18.97 -32.67 21.79
N GLU A 496 -18.38 -33.83 22.09
CA GLU A 496 -19.01 -35.16 21.93
C GLU A 496 -19.46 -35.47 20.48
N GLN A 497 -18.80 -34.86 19.50
CA GLN A 497 -19.02 -35.05 18.06
C GLN A 497 -17.87 -35.80 17.36
N GLY A 498 -16.98 -36.44 18.11
CA GLY A 498 -15.80 -37.13 17.56
C GLY A 498 -16.10 -38.25 16.56
N SER A 499 -17.33 -38.76 16.50
CA SER A 499 -17.75 -39.83 15.57
C SER A 499 -17.70 -39.43 14.09
N ILE A 500 -17.73 -38.13 13.77
CA ILE A 500 -17.64 -37.65 12.39
C ILE A 500 -16.20 -37.54 11.88
N LEU A 501 -15.21 -37.61 12.77
CA LEU A 501 -13.80 -37.47 12.41
C LEU A 501 -13.38 -38.61 11.46
N GLY A 502 -12.65 -38.25 10.40
CA GLY A 502 -12.21 -39.20 9.37
C GLY A 502 -13.30 -39.68 8.40
N THR A 503 -14.57 -39.27 8.57
CA THR A 503 -15.62 -39.54 7.58
C THR A 503 -15.36 -38.77 6.29
N GLU A 504 -15.79 -39.33 5.15
CA GLU A 504 -15.70 -38.64 3.84
C GLU A 504 -16.47 -37.32 3.87
N ALA A 505 -17.64 -37.27 4.52
CA ALA A 505 -18.43 -36.05 4.67
C ALA A 505 -17.68 -34.92 5.41
N PHE A 506 -16.98 -35.24 6.51
CA PHE A 506 -16.18 -34.27 7.23
C PHE A 506 -14.96 -33.81 6.40
N LEU A 507 -14.24 -34.77 5.81
CA LEU A 507 -13.05 -34.47 5.02
C LEU A 507 -13.39 -33.60 3.80
N ASP A 508 -14.46 -33.92 3.07
CA ASP A 508 -14.94 -33.11 1.94
C ASP A 508 -15.33 -31.71 2.39
N ALA A 509 -16.07 -31.59 3.50
CA ALA A 509 -16.49 -30.29 3.99
C ALA A 509 -15.28 -29.42 4.39
N PHE A 510 -14.33 -30.01 5.13
CA PHE A 510 -13.13 -29.32 5.61
C PHE A 510 -12.19 -28.94 4.45
N GLN A 511 -11.89 -29.88 3.54
CA GLN A 511 -10.96 -29.65 2.42
C GLN A 511 -11.50 -28.65 1.40
N ASN A 512 -12.80 -28.72 1.06
CA ASN A 512 -13.40 -27.75 0.13
C ASN A 512 -13.37 -26.34 0.72
N LEU A 513 -13.68 -26.20 2.01
CA LEU A 513 -13.68 -24.91 2.69
C LEU A 513 -12.29 -24.25 2.71
N TRP A 514 -11.23 -25.03 3.00
CA TRP A 514 -9.86 -24.54 2.99
C TRP A 514 -9.28 -24.32 1.58
N ALA A 515 -9.72 -25.09 0.59
CA ALA A 515 -9.37 -24.85 -0.80
C ALA A 515 -9.97 -23.53 -1.31
N ASP A 516 -11.24 -23.28 -1.01
CA ASP A 516 -11.91 -22.04 -1.38
C ASP A 516 -11.30 -20.84 -0.65
N ASN A 517 -10.95 -20.97 0.63
CA ASN A 517 -10.19 -19.97 1.37
C ASN A 517 -8.90 -19.58 0.64
N GLY A 518 -8.05 -20.56 0.32
CA GLY A 518 -6.81 -20.33 -0.41
C GLY A 518 -7.02 -19.68 -1.78
N ASP A 519 -8.02 -20.15 -2.53
CA ASP A 519 -8.35 -19.61 -3.85
C ASP A 519 -8.80 -18.15 -3.80
N TRP A 520 -9.67 -17.78 -2.87
CA TRP A 520 -10.17 -16.41 -2.74
C TRP A 520 -9.09 -15.45 -2.29
N LEU A 521 -8.23 -15.85 -1.35
CA LEU A 521 -7.13 -15.01 -0.87
C LEU A 521 -6.04 -14.86 -1.92
N SER A 522 -5.79 -15.89 -2.72
CA SER A 522 -4.94 -15.79 -3.91
C SER A 522 -5.53 -14.83 -4.95
N LYS A 523 -6.84 -14.86 -5.22
CA LYS A 523 -7.48 -13.92 -6.15
C LYS A 523 -7.33 -12.47 -5.68
N ILE A 524 -7.48 -12.24 -4.37
CA ILE A 524 -7.27 -10.92 -3.79
C ILE A 524 -5.82 -10.47 -4.01
N TYR A 525 -4.85 -11.32 -3.75
CA TYR A 525 -3.45 -10.90 -3.82
C TYR A 525 -2.88 -10.80 -5.24
N THR A 526 -3.21 -11.75 -6.11
CA THR A 526 -2.56 -11.91 -7.42
C THR A 526 -3.51 -11.85 -8.62
N GLY A 527 -4.80 -11.65 -8.37
CA GLY A 527 -5.84 -11.65 -9.41
C GLY A 527 -6.20 -13.03 -9.97
N THR A 528 -5.63 -14.12 -9.44
CA THR A 528 -5.86 -15.50 -9.90
C THR A 528 -6.09 -16.44 -8.71
N GLY A 529 -6.78 -17.57 -8.92
CA GLY A 529 -6.90 -18.63 -7.91
C GLY A 529 -5.54 -19.18 -7.46
N ALA A 530 -5.53 -19.98 -6.38
CA ALA A 530 -4.33 -20.52 -5.78
C ALA A 530 -3.61 -21.47 -6.76
N LEU A 531 -2.29 -21.55 -6.64
CA LEU A 531 -1.55 -22.61 -7.32
C LEU A 531 -1.65 -23.83 -6.41
N LYS A 532 -1.95 -25.01 -6.97
CA LYS A 532 -2.18 -26.26 -6.22
C LYS A 532 -3.55 -26.38 -5.52
N THR A 533 -4.60 -25.70 -5.98
CA THR A 533 -5.98 -25.93 -5.52
C THR A 533 -6.36 -27.43 -5.52
N SER A 534 -5.90 -28.17 -6.54
CA SER A 534 -6.16 -29.61 -6.67
C SER A 534 -5.51 -30.45 -5.57
N LEU A 535 -4.35 -30.03 -5.05
CA LEU A 535 -3.69 -30.69 -3.92
C LEU A 535 -4.51 -30.50 -2.64
N THR A 536 -5.01 -29.29 -2.37
CA THR A 536 -5.85 -29.02 -1.20
C THR A 536 -7.19 -29.75 -1.25
N ARG A 537 -7.82 -29.83 -2.44
CA ARG A 537 -9.14 -30.47 -2.61
C ARG A 537 -9.11 -32.00 -2.64
N LYS A 538 -8.00 -32.63 -3.04
CA LYS A 538 -7.94 -34.08 -3.31
C LYS A 538 -6.75 -34.79 -2.68
N GLY A 539 -5.91 -34.08 -1.91
CA GLY A 539 -4.68 -34.61 -1.33
C GLY A 539 -3.54 -34.91 -2.32
N LYS A 540 -3.79 -34.89 -3.63
CA LYS A 540 -2.82 -35.24 -4.69
C LYS A 540 -2.90 -34.28 -5.88
N GLN A 541 -1.74 -33.96 -6.47
CA GLN A 541 -1.69 -33.21 -7.73
C GLN A 541 -2.21 -34.07 -8.89
N THR A 542 -3.12 -33.52 -9.70
CA THR A 542 -3.68 -34.17 -10.89
C THR A 542 -3.17 -33.53 -12.17
N ILE A 543 -3.16 -34.26 -13.28
CA ILE A 543 -2.72 -33.74 -14.60
C ILE A 543 -3.56 -32.53 -15.01
N ALA A 544 -4.88 -32.58 -14.83
CA ALA A 544 -5.76 -31.43 -15.06
C ALA A 544 -5.41 -30.23 -14.16
N GLY A 545 -5.04 -30.48 -12.90
CA GLY A 545 -4.58 -29.44 -11.97
C GLY A 545 -3.26 -28.78 -12.41
N PHE A 546 -2.35 -29.53 -13.02
CA PHE A 546 -1.10 -28.97 -13.57
C PHE A 546 -1.35 -27.98 -14.72
N PHE A 547 -2.28 -28.31 -15.64
CA PHE A 547 -2.66 -27.40 -16.72
C PHE A 547 -3.36 -26.14 -16.22
N ASP A 548 -4.26 -26.28 -15.23
CA ASP A 548 -4.91 -25.14 -14.56
C ASP A 548 -3.87 -24.23 -13.86
N ASP A 549 -2.90 -24.80 -13.15
CA ASP A 549 -1.81 -24.06 -12.50
C ASP A 549 -0.93 -23.31 -13.53
N ALA A 550 -0.67 -23.91 -14.70
CA ALA A 550 0.05 -23.26 -15.78
C ALA A 550 -0.72 -22.05 -16.36
N ALA A 551 -2.03 -22.22 -16.62
CA ALA A 551 -2.89 -21.13 -17.09
C ALA A 551 -2.99 -19.99 -16.07
N LYS A 552 -3.15 -20.31 -14.77
CA LYS A 552 -3.13 -19.34 -13.66
C LYS A 552 -1.81 -18.58 -13.62
N SER A 553 -0.69 -19.25 -13.83
CA SER A 553 0.65 -18.63 -13.83
C SER A 553 0.80 -17.59 -14.94
N ILE A 554 0.33 -17.88 -16.16
CA ILE A 554 0.33 -16.92 -17.29
C ILE A 554 -0.60 -15.74 -17.00
N ASN A 555 -1.78 -16.00 -16.46
CA ASN A 555 -2.74 -14.94 -16.14
C ASN A 555 -2.18 -14.01 -15.05
N ARG A 556 -1.58 -14.57 -14.01
CA ARG A 556 -0.87 -13.86 -12.95
C ARG A 556 0.28 -13.01 -13.52
N PHE A 557 1.02 -13.51 -14.52
CA PHE A 557 2.02 -12.71 -15.24
C PHE A 557 1.41 -11.45 -15.86
N TYR A 558 0.31 -11.58 -16.59
CA TYR A 558 -0.33 -10.45 -17.27
C TYR A 558 -0.92 -9.43 -16.29
N ILE A 559 -1.68 -9.90 -15.29
CA ILE A 559 -2.31 -9.02 -14.29
C ILE A 559 -1.25 -8.18 -13.57
N ASN A 560 -0.18 -8.82 -13.10
CA ASN A 560 0.86 -8.17 -12.32
C ASN A 560 1.62 -7.09 -13.12
N ASN A 561 1.82 -7.28 -14.42
CA ASN A 561 2.59 -6.33 -15.24
C ASN A 561 1.73 -5.22 -15.85
N PHE A 562 0.43 -5.46 -16.10
CA PHE A 562 -0.39 -4.54 -16.91
C PHE A 562 -1.65 -4.00 -16.21
N LEU A 563 -2.21 -4.71 -15.22
CA LEU A 563 -3.47 -4.32 -14.58
C LEU A 563 -3.30 -3.86 -13.13
N ASP A 564 -2.22 -4.27 -12.46
CA ASP A 564 -2.00 -4.02 -11.04
C ASP A 564 -1.94 -2.54 -10.67
N LYS A 565 -1.40 -1.66 -11.54
CA LYS A 565 -1.31 -0.22 -11.26
C LYS A 565 -2.69 0.40 -10.99
N ARG A 566 -3.69 0.13 -11.84
CA ARG A 566 -5.05 0.66 -11.68
C ARG A 566 -5.79 0.02 -10.49
N ARG A 567 -5.49 -1.25 -10.20
CA ARG A 567 -6.02 -1.94 -9.03
C ARG A 567 -5.48 -1.32 -7.74
N GLN A 568 -4.19 -1.00 -7.71
CA GLN A 568 -3.53 -0.35 -6.58
C GLN A 568 -4.14 1.03 -6.32
N GLU A 569 -4.34 1.84 -7.36
CA GLU A 569 -5.01 3.14 -7.27
C GLU A 569 -6.42 3.03 -6.66
N ALA A 570 -7.23 2.05 -7.11
CA ALA A 570 -8.55 1.80 -6.53
C ALA A 570 -8.49 1.42 -5.04
N ILE A 571 -7.51 0.60 -4.63
CA ILE A 571 -7.28 0.27 -3.22
C ILE A 571 -6.92 1.54 -2.44
N ASP A 572 -5.99 2.34 -2.96
CA ASP A 572 -5.48 3.54 -2.31
C ASP A 572 -6.58 4.61 -2.12
N ILE A 573 -7.55 4.71 -3.03
CA ILE A 573 -8.76 5.53 -2.86
C ILE A 573 -9.63 4.99 -1.73
N VAL A 574 -9.96 3.69 -1.74
CA VAL A 574 -10.88 3.07 -0.77
C VAL A 574 -10.35 3.18 0.66
N VAL A 575 -9.04 3.00 0.86
CA VAL A 575 -8.41 3.07 2.19
C VAL A 575 -7.92 4.47 2.58
N GLY A 576 -8.11 5.48 1.71
CA GLY A 576 -7.78 6.88 2.00
C GLY A 576 -6.28 7.23 1.94
N LYS A 577 -5.49 6.47 1.18
CA LYS A 577 -4.07 6.80 0.91
C LYS A 577 -3.92 7.92 -0.11
N LEU A 578 -4.85 8.05 -1.06
CA LEU A 578 -4.96 9.21 -1.96
C LEU A 578 -5.91 10.23 -1.35
N LYS A 579 -5.39 11.43 -1.02
CA LYS A 579 -6.21 12.49 -0.43
C LYS A 579 -7.17 13.05 -1.48
N PRO A 580 -8.44 13.30 -1.13
CA PRO A 580 -9.38 13.95 -2.02
C PRO A 580 -8.92 15.39 -2.27
N HIS A 581 -9.08 15.87 -3.50
CA HIS A 581 -8.70 17.24 -3.88
C HIS A 581 -9.71 18.27 -3.32
N ARG A 582 -10.93 17.83 -3.03
CA ARG A 582 -12.02 18.61 -2.44
C ARG A 582 -12.41 18.00 -1.09
N SER A 583 -12.93 18.84 -0.20
CA SER A 583 -13.60 18.31 1.00
C SER A 583 -14.85 17.55 0.56
N LEU A 584 -14.96 16.28 0.96
CA LEU A 584 -16.11 15.42 0.65
C LEU A 584 -17.41 15.93 1.31
N LEU A 585 -17.27 16.70 2.38
CA LEU A 585 -18.38 17.39 3.04
C LEU A 585 -18.27 18.90 2.80
N VAL A 586 -19.40 19.53 2.49
CA VAL A 586 -19.57 20.96 2.72
C VAL A 586 -19.40 21.22 4.21
N PRO A 587 -18.48 22.09 4.63
CA PRO A 587 -18.39 22.48 6.03
C PRO A 587 -19.73 23.03 6.50
N ASN A 588 -20.33 22.42 7.53
CA ASN A 588 -21.36 23.10 8.30
C ASN A 588 -20.74 24.36 8.95
N LEU A 589 -21.54 25.34 9.36
CA LEU A 589 -21.06 26.56 10.02
C LEU A 589 -20.10 26.23 11.19
N MET A 590 -20.39 25.14 11.90
CA MET A 590 -19.55 24.62 12.98
C MET A 590 -18.14 24.20 12.52
N SER A 591 -17.97 23.53 11.38
CA SER A 591 -16.63 23.13 10.90
C SER A 591 -15.77 24.32 10.48
N SER A 592 -16.36 25.40 9.94
CA SER A 592 -15.60 26.63 9.65
C SER A 592 -15.14 27.35 10.92
N GLN A 593 -15.98 27.34 11.96
CA GLN A 593 -15.62 27.86 13.29
C GLN A 593 -14.56 26.98 13.95
N VAL A 594 -14.69 25.66 13.86
CA VAL A 594 -13.70 24.70 14.37
C VAL A 594 -12.38 24.85 13.64
N GLU A 595 -12.35 24.94 12.31
CA GLU A 595 -11.10 25.20 11.56
C GLU A 595 -10.45 26.50 12.02
N LYS A 596 -11.23 27.58 12.17
CA LYS A 596 -10.72 28.85 12.67
C LYS A 596 -10.15 28.73 14.08
N GLU A 597 -10.86 28.03 14.97
CA GLU A 597 -10.46 27.80 16.36
C GLU A 597 -9.23 26.89 16.46
N VAL A 598 -9.18 25.83 15.66
CA VAL A 598 -8.05 24.89 15.53
C VAL A 598 -6.84 25.65 15.01
N MET A 599 -6.99 26.48 13.98
CA MET A 599 -5.90 27.33 13.48
C MET A 599 -5.45 28.38 14.51
N SER A 600 -6.36 29.00 15.26
CA SER A 600 -5.98 29.95 16.32
C SER A 600 -5.28 29.27 17.50
N ARG A 601 -5.57 27.98 17.73
CA ARG A 601 -4.97 27.15 18.78
C ARG A 601 -3.88 26.22 18.26
N HIS A 602 -3.39 26.42 17.02
CA HIS A 602 -2.39 25.56 16.37
C HIS A 602 -1.14 25.35 17.25
N SER A 603 -0.73 26.37 18.00
CA SER A 603 0.41 26.28 18.94
C SER A 603 0.22 25.29 20.09
N GLU A 604 -1.01 24.84 20.38
CA GLU A 604 -1.30 23.88 21.45
C GLU A 604 -1.02 22.42 21.03
N PHE A 605 -1.05 22.11 19.74
CA PHE A 605 -0.94 20.74 19.23
C PHE A 605 0.08 20.57 18.10
N SER A 606 0.75 21.64 17.67
CA SER A 606 1.81 21.60 16.67
C SER A 606 3.03 22.35 17.16
N LYS A 607 4.21 21.79 16.91
CA LYS A 607 5.50 22.35 17.31
C LYS A 607 6.40 22.45 16.09
N LYS A 608 7.09 23.58 15.97
CA LYS A 608 8.13 23.73 14.95
C LYS A 608 9.45 23.19 15.46
N GLU A 609 10.16 22.46 14.63
CA GLU A 609 11.51 21.98 14.92
C GLU A 609 12.47 22.41 13.81
N GLU A 610 13.70 22.72 14.18
CA GLU A 610 14.77 22.97 13.22
C GLU A 610 15.54 21.68 12.99
N ILE A 611 15.67 21.29 11.73
CA ILE A 611 16.55 20.20 11.32
C ILE A 611 17.61 20.73 10.37
N SER A 612 18.75 20.05 10.36
CA SER A 612 19.87 20.31 9.46
C SER A 612 19.92 19.25 8.37
N VAL A 613 20.06 19.68 7.11
CA VAL A 613 20.14 18.79 5.95
C VAL A 613 21.36 19.18 5.13
N PHE A 614 22.22 18.20 4.85
CA PHE A 614 23.34 18.35 3.93
C PHE A 614 22.94 17.75 2.58
N VAL A 615 23.08 18.52 1.51
CA VAL A 615 22.83 18.06 0.14
C VAL A 615 24.09 18.29 -0.69
N GLY A 616 24.69 17.22 -1.19
CA GLY A 616 25.90 17.29 -2.01
C GLY A 616 25.72 16.64 -3.36
N THR A 617 26.44 17.10 -4.39
CA THR A 617 26.48 16.43 -5.70
C THR A 617 27.90 16.30 -6.22
N TRP A 618 28.22 15.26 -6.98
CA TRP A 618 29.54 15.12 -7.60
C TRP A 618 29.50 14.26 -8.87
N ASN A 619 29.87 14.84 -10.01
CA ASN A 619 30.23 14.07 -11.19
C ASN A 619 31.66 13.52 -11.03
N VAL A 620 31.78 12.22 -10.75
CA VAL A 620 33.07 11.58 -10.44
C VAL A 620 33.85 11.14 -11.68
N ASN A 621 33.30 11.33 -12.89
CA ASN A 621 33.99 11.05 -14.16
C ASN A 621 34.61 9.63 -14.18
N GLY A 622 33.89 8.62 -13.70
CA GLY A 622 34.33 7.22 -13.64
C GLY A 622 35.32 6.88 -12.51
N CYS A 623 35.67 7.84 -11.65
CA CYS A 623 36.53 7.59 -10.48
C CYS A 623 35.86 6.57 -9.53
N LEU A 624 36.63 5.61 -9.03
CA LEU A 624 36.17 4.56 -8.13
C LEU A 624 36.28 5.02 -6.66
N PRO A 625 35.44 4.48 -5.75
CA PRO A 625 35.49 4.88 -4.35
C PRO A 625 36.87 4.55 -3.74
N GLY A 626 37.49 5.57 -3.12
CA GLY A 626 38.80 5.45 -2.48
C GLY A 626 40.02 5.79 -3.35
N GLN A 627 39.83 6.09 -4.65
CA GLN A 627 40.92 6.63 -5.49
C GLN A 627 41.28 8.07 -5.12
N GLU A 628 40.28 8.84 -4.69
CA GLU A 628 40.45 10.18 -4.13
C GLU A 628 39.85 10.25 -2.72
N SER A 629 40.41 11.14 -1.89
CA SER A 629 39.84 11.50 -0.60
C SER A 629 38.49 12.18 -0.82
N ILE A 630 37.47 11.80 -0.06
CA ILE A 630 36.13 12.42 -0.12
C ILE A 630 35.79 13.15 1.17
N GLU A 631 36.73 13.14 2.13
CA GLU A 631 36.63 13.79 3.42
C GLU A 631 36.48 15.31 3.25
N PHE A 632 37.26 15.91 2.35
CA PHE A 632 37.20 17.35 2.06
C PHE A 632 35.83 17.82 1.54
N TRP A 633 35.10 16.92 0.88
CA TRP A 633 33.78 17.20 0.31
C TRP A 633 32.71 17.22 1.40
N ILE A 634 32.79 16.29 2.35
CA ILE A 634 31.76 16.09 3.38
C ILE A 634 32.04 16.92 4.64
N GLN A 635 33.30 17.19 4.94
CA GLN A 635 33.71 17.92 6.12
C GLN A 635 33.21 19.36 6.08
N ASN A 636 32.50 19.76 7.14
CA ASN A 636 32.11 21.14 7.36
C ASN A 636 32.30 21.48 8.84
N ASP A 637 33.44 22.09 9.17
CA ASP A 637 33.80 22.43 10.55
C ASP A 637 32.94 23.58 11.13
N ALA A 638 32.26 24.35 10.28
CA ALA A 638 31.46 25.50 10.67
C ALA A 638 29.97 25.18 10.90
N ALA A 639 29.50 24.01 10.45
CA ALA A 639 28.08 23.63 10.48
C ALA A 639 27.77 22.56 11.56
N PRO A 640 26.55 22.55 12.11
CA PRO A 640 26.12 21.47 13.00
C PRO A 640 26.04 20.15 12.23
N LEU A 641 26.20 19.03 12.94
CA LEU A 641 26.09 17.69 12.34
C LEU A 641 24.70 17.48 11.73
N PRO A 642 24.59 17.22 10.41
CA PRO A 642 23.30 17.05 9.74
C PRO A 642 22.40 15.99 10.37
N ASN A 643 21.09 16.23 10.37
CA ASN A 643 20.12 15.17 10.66
C ASN A 643 19.99 14.23 9.45
N LEU A 644 20.02 14.78 8.24
CA LEU A 644 19.98 14.07 6.97
C LEU A 644 21.16 14.48 6.09
N VAL A 645 21.75 13.51 5.39
CA VAL A 645 22.79 13.73 4.38
C VAL A 645 22.32 13.09 3.07
N VAL A 646 22.28 13.86 2.00
CA VAL A 646 21.79 13.45 0.69
C VAL A 646 22.85 13.74 -0.36
N LEU A 647 23.36 12.70 -1.01
CA LEU A 647 24.47 12.80 -1.96
C LEU A 647 24.05 12.24 -3.32
N GLY A 648 24.16 13.06 -4.36
CA GLY A 648 23.95 12.67 -5.75
C GLY A 648 25.27 12.50 -6.48
N ILE A 649 25.57 11.31 -6.99
CA ILE A 649 26.82 11.05 -7.70
C ILE A 649 26.53 10.73 -9.16
N GLN A 650 27.18 11.41 -10.10
CA GLN A 650 27.04 11.19 -11.53
C GLN A 650 28.30 10.54 -12.11
N GLU A 651 28.14 9.77 -13.19
CA GLU A 651 29.24 9.07 -13.86
C GLU A 651 30.02 8.10 -12.95
N LEU A 652 29.31 7.26 -12.19
CA LEU A 652 29.91 6.18 -11.36
C LEU A 652 30.79 5.19 -12.16
N ILE A 653 30.68 5.21 -13.48
CA ILE A 653 31.49 4.46 -14.45
C ILE A 653 31.85 5.39 -15.60
N GLU A 654 32.93 5.09 -16.31
CA GLU A 654 33.26 5.85 -17.52
C GLU A 654 32.15 5.61 -18.55
N LEU A 655 31.66 6.68 -19.18
CA LEU A 655 30.53 6.61 -20.11
C LEU A 655 30.92 6.06 -21.50
N ASN A 656 31.84 5.09 -21.57
CA ASN A 656 32.16 4.36 -22.79
C ASN A 656 31.21 3.13 -22.95
N ALA A 657 30.92 2.76 -24.20
CA ALA A 657 29.89 1.75 -24.50
C ALA A 657 30.21 0.36 -23.93
N GLN A 658 31.50 0.03 -23.75
CA GLN A 658 31.94 -1.26 -23.22
C GLN A 658 31.72 -1.35 -21.70
N GLU A 659 32.01 -0.29 -20.95
CA GLU A 659 31.78 -0.24 -19.50
C GLU A 659 30.30 -0.18 -19.15
N ILE A 660 29.51 0.58 -19.89
CA ILE A 660 28.05 0.66 -19.65
C ILE A 660 27.38 -0.72 -19.75
N VAL A 661 27.86 -1.59 -20.63
CA VAL A 661 27.29 -2.94 -20.84
C VAL A 661 27.85 -3.98 -19.86
N SER A 662 29.09 -3.82 -19.41
CA SER A 662 29.79 -4.80 -18.57
C SER A 662 29.81 -4.48 -17.07
N ALA A 663 29.53 -3.23 -16.69
CA ALA A 663 29.65 -2.78 -15.31
C ALA A 663 28.54 -3.34 -14.41
N ASN A 664 28.95 -3.92 -13.28
CA ASN A 664 28.06 -4.22 -12.17
C ASN A 664 27.80 -2.94 -11.36
N THR A 665 26.93 -2.08 -11.89
CA THR A 665 26.59 -0.78 -11.29
C THR A 665 25.98 -0.91 -9.89
N GLU A 666 25.34 -2.03 -9.57
CA GLU A 666 24.82 -2.31 -8.23
C GLU A 666 25.95 -2.56 -7.22
N GLN A 667 26.96 -3.34 -7.60
CA GLN A 667 28.12 -3.55 -6.73
C GLN A 667 28.90 -2.25 -6.52
N LEU A 668 28.98 -1.42 -7.55
CA LEU A 668 29.57 -0.08 -7.43
C LEU A 668 28.77 0.81 -6.48
N ARG A 669 27.43 0.81 -6.57
CA ARG A 669 26.56 1.51 -5.62
C ARG A 669 26.88 1.09 -4.18
N VAL A 670 26.94 -0.20 -3.89
CA VAL A 670 27.24 -0.70 -2.54
C VAL A 670 28.60 -0.21 -2.05
N LYS A 671 29.65 -0.31 -2.88
CA LYS A 671 31.00 0.17 -2.51
C LYS A 671 31.05 1.67 -2.23
N TRP A 672 30.33 2.46 -3.02
CA TRP A 672 30.19 3.90 -2.78
C TRP A 672 29.43 4.17 -1.49
N GLY A 673 28.32 3.48 -1.25
CA GLY A 673 27.54 3.60 -0.01
C GLY A 673 28.38 3.32 1.24
N GLU A 674 29.13 2.22 1.25
CA GLU A 674 30.06 1.85 2.33
C GLU A 674 31.11 2.93 2.57
N LYS A 675 31.81 3.37 1.51
CA LYS A 675 32.87 4.38 1.63
C LYS A 675 32.34 5.73 2.12
N LEU A 676 31.16 6.16 1.65
CA LEU A 676 30.52 7.40 2.09
C LEU A 676 30.10 7.32 3.56
N LEU A 677 29.51 6.20 3.96
CA LEU A 677 29.10 5.95 5.33
C LEU A 677 30.29 5.92 6.30
N ASP A 678 31.38 5.27 5.91
CA ASP A 678 32.62 5.23 6.68
C ASP A 678 33.17 6.64 6.89
N VAL A 679 33.23 7.45 5.83
CA VAL A 679 33.70 8.84 5.93
C VAL A 679 32.78 9.68 6.81
N LEU A 680 31.46 9.58 6.65
CA LEU A 680 30.50 10.30 7.49
C LEU A 680 30.68 9.98 8.97
N ASN A 681 30.81 8.69 9.32
CA ASN A 681 30.98 8.25 10.70
C ASN A 681 32.36 8.61 11.27
N ASN A 682 33.42 8.58 10.45
CA ASN A 682 34.76 8.98 10.86
C ASN A 682 34.85 10.50 11.14
N LEU A 683 34.21 11.32 10.30
CA LEU A 683 34.15 12.77 10.48
C LEU A 683 33.20 13.19 11.61
N SER A 684 32.29 12.30 12.04
CA SER A 684 31.26 12.59 13.02
C SER A 684 31.40 11.74 14.30
N PRO A 685 32.50 11.78 15.06
CA PRO A 685 32.70 10.87 16.19
C PRO A 685 31.64 11.02 17.31
N LYS A 686 30.89 12.12 17.32
CA LYS A 686 29.81 12.39 18.28
C LYS A 686 28.44 11.90 17.82
N ALA A 687 28.30 11.42 16.58
CA ALA A 687 27.03 10.97 16.03
C ALA A 687 27.22 9.83 15.03
N ARG A 688 26.35 8.82 15.09
CA ARG A 688 26.38 7.73 14.13
C ARG A 688 25.33 7.95 13.04
N TYR A 689 25.76 7.79 11.79
CA TYR A 689 24.90 7.76 10.62
C TYR A 689 24.65 6.31 10.19
N ILE A 690 23.49 6.10 9.58
CA ILE A 690 23.08 4.86 8.93
C ILE A 690 22.57 5.16 7.52
N PRO A 691 22.70 4.21 6.57
CA PRO A 691 22.06 4.34 5.28
C PRO A 691 20.54 4.28 5.46
N LEU A 692 19.87 5.33 5.02
CA LEU A 692 18.41 5.39 4.96
C LEU A 692 17.92 4.82 3.62
N ARG A 693 18.58 5.19 2.53
CA ARG A 693 18.27 4.68 1.19
C ARG A 693 19.44 4.89 0.22
N GLU A 694 19.68 3.89 -0.63
CA GLU A 694 20.66 3.96 -1.71
C GLU A 694 19.99 3.51 -3.01
N ALA A 695 20.25 4.22 -4.10
CA ALA A 695 19.63 3.95 -5.38
C ALA A 695 20.57 4.32 -6.51
N ASN A 696 20.55 3.57 -7.62
CA ASN A 696 21.27 3.96 -8.82
C ASN A 696 20.44 3.70 -10.09
N LEU A 697 20.66 4.54 -11.08
CA LEU A 697 20.13 4.44 -12.43
C LEU A 697 21.32 4.47 -13.38
N LEU A 698 21.78 3.28 -13.79
CA LEU A 698 23.06 3.11 -14.49
C LEU A 698 24.20 3.77 -13.69
N ALA A 699 24.80 4.83 -14.23
CA ALA A 699 25.92 5.58 -13.66
C ALA A 699 25.51 6.77 -12.78
N LEU A 700 24.21 6.99 -12.56
CA LEU A 700 23.68 7.98 -11.62
C LEU A 700 23.38 7.29 -10.29
N GLY A 701 23.88 7.82 -9.18
CA GLY A 701 23.66 7.30 -7.83
C GLY A 701 23.05 8.35 -6.90
N LEU A 702 22.17 7.91 -6.00
CA LEU A 702 21.60 8.69 -4.91
C LEU A 702 21.84 7.94 -3.60
N PHE A 703 22.48 8.62 -2.65
CA PHE A 703 22.84 8.07 -1.35
C PHE A 703 22.25 8.95 -0.26
N VAL A 704 21.42 8.38 0.60
CA VAL A 704 20.74 9.09 1.67
C VAL A 704 21.09 8.45 2.99
N PHE A 705 21.65 9.24 3.91
CA PHE A 705 22.02 8.83 5.25
C PHE A 705 21.22 9.63 6.28
N CYS A 706 20.91 8.97 7.40
CA CYS A 706 20.20 9.57 8.51
C CYS A 706 21.01 9.35 9.79
N ARG A 707 21.03 10.37 10.65
CA ARG A 707 21.59 10.24 11.99
C ARG A 707 20.70 9.32 12.82
N VAL A 708 21.30 8.38 13.57
CA VAL A 708 20.56 7.29 14.24
C VAL A 708 19.51 7.79 15.24
N ASP A 709 19.79 8.90 15.93
CA ASP A 709 18.87 9.53 16.88
C ASP A 709 17.65 10.21 16.21
N CYS A 710 17.65 10.34 14.89
CA CYS A 710 16.58 10.98 14.10
C CYS A 710 15.73 9.98 13.32
N ILE A 711 16.08 8.70 13.29
CA ILE A 711 15.45 7.71 12.39
C ILE A 711 13.96 7.53 12.67
N GLU A 712 13.53 7.63 13.93
CA GLU A 712 12.12 7.50 14.32
C GLU A 712 11.24 8.65 13.81
N HIS A 713 11.87 9.78 13.45
CA HIS A 713 11.17 10.93 12.86
C HIS A 713 10.98 10.77 11.35
N VAL A 714 11.71 9.87 10.69
CA VAL A 714 11.66 9.69 9.24
C VAL A 714 10.67 8.58 8.87
N ARG A 715 9.67 8.91 8.06
CA ARG A 715 8.62 7.98 7.60
C ARG A 715 8.42 8.07 6.10
N GLY A 716 7.83 7.04 5.49
CA GLY A 716 7.48 7.07 4.07
C GLY A 716 8.66 7.24 3.13
N ALA A 717 9.83 6.68 3.49
CA ALA A 717 11.02 6.69 2.65
C ALA A 717 10.79 5.87 1.36
N GLU A 718 10.76 6.55 0.21
CA GLU A 718 10.42 6.00 -1.11
C GLU A 718 11.39 6.49 -2.19
N VAL A 719 11.62 5.67 -3.23
CA VAL A 719 12.42 6.05 -4.40
C VAL A 719 11.61 5.91 -5.68
N SER A 720 11.79 6.87 -6.58
CA SER A 720 11.27 6.86 -7.95
C SER A 720 12.39 7.18 -8.92
N MET A 721 12.34 6.65 -10.14
CA MET A 721 13.40 6.82 -11.14
C MET A 721 12.78 7.10 -12.51
N CYS A 722 13.41 7.99 -13.27
CA CYS A 722 13.03 8.37 -14.63
C CYS A 722 14.28 8.31 -15.54
N LYS A 723 14.16 7.65 -16.70
CA LYS A 723 15.23 7.60 -17.71
C LYS A 723 14.95 8.65 -18.78
N THR A 724 15.96 9.43 -19.17
CA THR A 724 15.83 10.42 -20.24
C THR A 724 16.88 10.19 -21.32
N GLY A 725 16.57 10.46 -22.60
CA GLY A 725 17.44 10.26 -23.78
C GLY A 725 16.90 9.26 -24.82
N PHE A 726 17.46 9.26 -26.06
CA PHE A 726 17.06 8.49 -27.27
C PHE A 726 15.86 7.52 -27.10
N ALA A 727 14.63 8.07 -27.18
CA ALA A 727 13.36 7.35 -27.13
C ALA A 727 13.15 6.39 -25.92
N GLY A 728 13.84 6.62 -24.80
CA GLY A 728 13.68 5.87 -23.55
C GLY A 728 14.30 4.46 -23.54
N ILE A 729 14.91 4.01 -24.64
CA ILE A 729 15.37 2.62 -24.80
C ILE A 729 16.87 2.45 -24.48
N ALA A 730 17.70 3.49 -24.64
CA ALA A 730 19.16 3.37 -24.47
C ALA A 730 19.81 4.65 -23.92
N ALA A 731 19.51 5.07 -22.69
CA ALA A 731 20.01 6.34 -22.19
C ALA A 731 20.69 6.28 -20.81
N ASN A 732 21.87 6.91 -20.76
CA ASN A 732 22.76 7.11 -19.61
C ASN A 732 22.45 8.40 -18.82
N LYS A 733 21.23 8.94 -18.99
CA LYS A 733 20.75 10.20 -18.42
C LYS A 733 19.38 9.97 -17.77
N GLY A 734 19.00 10.85 -16.86
CA GLY A 734 17.74 10.71 -16.12
C GLY A 734 17.80 11.31 -14.73
N GLY A 735 16.83 10.91 -13.89
CA GLY A 735 16.69 11.38 -12.52
C GLY A 735 16.31 10.27 -11.54
N ILE A 736 16.80 10.37 -10.31
CA ILE A 736 16.42 9.53 -9.17
C ILE A 736 15.87 10.47 -8.10
N GLY A 737 14.61 10.25 -7.71
CA GLY A 737 13.96 10.97 -6.61
C GLY A 737 13.87 10.11 -5.36
N PHE A 738 14.20 10.67 -4.20
CA PHE A 738 13.95 10.11 -2.88
C PHE A 738 12.94 10.99 -2.14
N SER A 739 11.80 10.42 -1.75
CA SER A 739 10.75 11.09 -0.97
C SER A 739 10.75 10.54 0.47
N CYS A 740 10.53 11.42 1.44
CA CYS A 740 10.24 11.04 2.82
C CYS A 740 9.40 12.10 3.54
N ASN A 741 8.82 11.73 4.68
CA ASN A 741 8.33 12.70 5.66
C ASN A 741 9.31 12.71 6.83
N TYR A 742 9.71 13.90 7.26
CA TYR A 742 10.33 14.09 8.57
C TYR A 742 9.27 14.69 9.47
N GLN A 743 8.82 13.94 10.48
CA GLN A 743 7.58 14.21 11.21
C GLN A 743 6.42 14.40 10.23
N ASP A 744 5.70 15.52 10.31
CA ASP A 744 4.55 15.83 9.48
C ASP A 744 4.92 16.63 8.21
N THR A 745 6.22 16.90 8.00
CA THR A 745 6.73 17.67 6.86
C THR A 745 7.32 16.77 5.79
N SER A 746 6.76 16.84 4.57
CA SER A 746 7.24 16.06 3.43
C SER A 746 8.34 16.73 2.62
N MET A 747 9.36 15.95 2.29
CA MET A 747 10.54 16.37 1.55
C MET A 747 10.81 15.41 0.40
N VAL A 748 11.35 15.93 -0.70
CA VAL A 748 11.83 15.12 -1.82
C VAL A 748 13.16 15.66 -2.34
N PHE A 749 14.08 14.76 -2.60
CA PHE A 749 15.42 15.05 -3.10
C PHE A 749 15.62 14.34 -4.43
N ILE A 750 15.99 15.09 -5.47
CA ILE A 750 16.09 14.61 -6.85
C ILE A 750 17.52 14.81 -7.32
N THR A 751 18.26 13.72 -7.53
CA THR A 751 19.51 13.79 -8.28
C THR A 751 19.25 13.56 -9.76
N ALA A 752 19.90 14.32 -10.64
CA ALA A 752 19.76 14.14 -12.07
C ALA A 752 21.08 14.31 -12.82
N HIS A 753 21.13 13.73 -14.02
CA HIS A 753 22.17 13.97 -15.01
C HIS A 753 21.48 14.29 -16.34
N PHE A 754 21.53 15.55 -16.76
CA PHE A 754 20.85 16.03 -17.98
C PHE A 754 21.73 15.92 -19.24
N ALA A 755 21.12 16.14 -20.40
CA ALA A 755 21.75 16.15 -21.71
C ALA A 755 23.01 17.05 -21.76
N ALA A 756 24.11 16.43 -22.17
CA ALA A 756 25.39 17.11 -22.38
C ALA A 756 25.39 17.89 -23.71
N GLY A 757 26.37 18.79 -23.85
CA GLY A 757 26.61 19.55 -25.08
C GLY A 757 26.26 21.03 -24.94
N GLU A 758 27.12 21.89 -25.47
CA GLU A 758 27.07 23.33 -25.23
C GLU A 758 25.79 23.98 -25.77
N LYS A 759 25.31 23.52 -26.92
CA LYS A 759 24.15 24.07 -27.63
C LYS A 759 22.81 23.41 -27.27
N ASN A 760 22.81 22.43 -26.36
CA ASN A 760 21.65 21.56 -26.10
C ASN A 760 20.80 22.02 -24.91
N ALA A 761 20.61 23.34 -24.74
CA ALA A 761 19.83 23.87 -23.61
C ALA A 761 18.37 23.39 -23.66
N ASP A 762 17.76 23.35 -24.85
CA ASP A 762 16.39 22.86 -25.02
C ASP A 762 16.23 21.38 -24.65
N ASP A 763 17.24 20.55 -24.89
CA ASP A 763 17.19 19.14 -24.51
C ASP A 763 17.31 18.96 -22.99
N ARG A 764 18.08 19.81 -22.30
CA ARG A 764 18.10 19.85 -20.82
C ARG A 764 16.77 20.31 -20.26
N ASN A 765 16.12 21.29 -20.89
CA ASN A 765 14.77 21.71 -20.50
C ASN A 765 13.75 20.57 -20.65
N LYS A 766 13.84 19.81 -21.75
CA LYS A 766 13.02 18.59 -21.95
C LYS A 766 13.30 17.55 -20.86
N ASP A 767 14.56 17.28 -20.54
CA ASP A 767 14.93 16.34 -19.47
C ASP A 767 14.31 16.75 -18.13
N PHE A 768 14.37 18.04 -17.77
CA PHE A 768 13.72 18.57 -16.57
C PHE A 768 12.21 18.30 -16.56
N HIS A 769 11.51 18.60 -17.67
CA HIS A 769 10.06 18.37 -17.75
C HIS A 769 9.69 16.89 -17.71
N THR A 770 10.43 16.04 -18.43
CA THR A 770 10.23 14.59 -18.42
C THR A 770 10.38 14.06 -17.00
N ILE A 771 11.49 14.35 -16.32
CA ILE A 771 11.74 13.90 -14.95
C ILE A 771 10.68 14.45 -13.99
N SER A 772 10.30 15.73 -14.12
CA SER A 772 9.30 16.36 -13.26
C SER A 772 7.90 15.74 -13.40
N SER A 773 7.56 15.25 -14.59
CA SER A 773 6.26 14.63 -14.89
C SER A 773 6.22 13.13 -14.60
N GLU A 774 7.35 12.43 -14.76
CA GLU A 774 7.41 10.97 -14.63
C GLU A 774 7.77 10.50 -13.21
N LEU A 775 8.52 11.29 -12.44
CA LEU A 775 8.80 10.95 -11.04
C LEU A 775 7.51 11.01 -10.22
N ASN A 776 7.04 9.83 -9.83
CA ASN A 776 5.86 9.67 -9.01
C ASN A 776 6.13 8.72 -7.84
N PHE A 777 5.61 9.05 -6.67
CA PHE A 777 5.78 8.29 -5.43
C PHE A 777 4.42 7.67 -5.04
N LYS A 778 4.40 6.67 -4.16
CA LYS A 778 3.18 5.89 -3.88
C LYS A 778 2.03 6.75 -3.34
N ARG A 779 2.34 7.89 -2.71
CA ARG A 779 1.35 8.73 -2.00
C ARG A 779 1.28 10.18 -2.47
N LYS A 780 2.26 10.64 -3.27
CA LYS A 780 2.41 12.05 -3.66
C LYS A 780 3.14 12.15 -5.01
N SER A 781 2.66 13.03 -5.87
CA SER A 781 3.42 13.55 -7.00
C SER A 781 4.56 14.45 -6.51
N LEU A 782 5.53 14.73 -7.39
CA LEU A 782 6.66 15.61 -7.10
C LEU A 782 6.21 16.95 -6.51
N ASN A 783 5.20 17.59 -7.11
CA ASN A 783 4.78 18.95 -6.77
C ASN A 783 3.98 19.07 -5.45
N GLU A 784 3.50 17.97 -4.88
CA GLU A 784 2.71 17.96 -3.63
C GLU A 784 3.58 17.94 -2.36
N HIS A 785 4.91 17.88 -2.50
CA HIS A 785 5.83 17.92 -1.37
C HIS A 785 5.95 19.34 -0.80
N ASN A 786 6.08 19.45 0.52
CA ASN A 786 6.29 20.75 1.18
C ASN A 786 7.64 21.35 0.81
N MET A 787 8.65 20.50 0.62
CA MET A 787 10.02 20.87 0.32
C MET A 787 10.58 19.98 -0.78
N ILE A 788 11.20 20.58 -1.79
CA ILE A 788 11.74 19.90 -2.97
C ILE A 788 13.18 20.38 -3.17
N PHE A 789 14.10 19.46 -3.31
CA PHE A 789 15.52 19.72 -3.54
C PHE A 789 15.96 19.01 -4.83
N TRP A 790 16.48 19.75 -5.79
CA TRP A 790 17.14 19.21 -6.96
C TRP A 790 18.63 19.34 -6.79
N LEU A 791 19.40 18.31 -7.13
CA LEU A 791 20.85 18.29 -7.11
C LEU A 791 21.36 17.53 -8.34
N GLY A 792 22.56 17.82 -8.84
CA GLY A 792 23.13 17.01 -9.92
C GLY A 792 23.97 17.76 -10.92
N ASP A 793 24.43 17.02 -11.92
CA ASP A 793 25.01 17.56 -13.15
C ASP A 793 23.87 17.88 -14.14
N PHE A 794 23.37 19.11 -14.05
CA PHE A 794 22.35 19.61 -14.98
C PHE A 794 22.94 20.04 -16.31
N ASN A 795 24.26 20.01 -16.47
CA ASN A 795 24.96 20.22 -17.73
C ASN A 795 24.71 21.56 -18.45
N TYR A 796 24.05 22.53 -17.81
CA TYR A 796 23.92 23.89 -18.34
C TYR A 796 25.29 24.57 -18.40
N ARG A 797 25.48 25.41 -19.43
CA ARG A 797 26.77 26.01 -19.75
C ARG A 797 26.75 27.52 -19.61
N VAL A 798 27.93 28.11 -19.50
CA VAL A 798 28.13 29.54 -19.68
C VAL A 798 28.09 29.85 -21.18
N ASN A 799 27.20 30.76 -21.56
CA ASN A 799 27.01 31.21 -22.94
C ASN A 799 27.95 32.38 -23.28
N LEU A 800 29.26 32.15 -23.19
CA LEU A 800 30.33 33.07 -23.56
C LEU A 800 31.44 32.33 -24.32
N HIS A 801 32.28 33.08 -25.03
CA HIS A 801 33.48 32.51 -25.59
C HIS A 801 34.47 32.10 -24.48
N ASN A 802 35.21 31.01 -24.68
CA ASN A 802 36.06 30.42 -23.63
C ASN A 802 37.11 31.41 -23.08
N SER A 803 37.77 32.18 -23.95
CA SER A 803 38.76 33.17 -23.51
C SER A 803 38.15 34.28 -22.64
N GLU A 804 36.93 34.72 -22.94
CA GLU A 804 36.21 35.73 -22.16
C GLU A 804 35.81 35.17 -20.80
N ALA A 805 35.24 33.96 -20.78
CA ALA A 805 34.87 33.27 -19.54
C ALA A 805 36.09 33.10 -18.62
N ARG A 806 37.23 32.63 -19.14
CA ARG A 806 38.48 32.49 -18.38
C ARG A 806 38.98 33.83 -17.84
N SER A 807 38.93 34.90 -18.63
CA SER A 807 39.33 36.23 -18.19
C SER A 807 38.47 36.79 -17.05
N ILE A 808 37.16 36.49 -17.03
CA ILE A 808 36.27 36.87 -15.92
C ILE A 808 36.59 36.03 -14.66
N ILE A 809 36.87 34.73 -14.83
CA ILE A 809 37.21 33.81 -13.74
C ILE A 809 38.53 34.21 -13.07
N GLU A 810 39.56 34.55 -13.85
CA GLU A 810 40.87 35.00 -13.35
C GLU A 810 40.77 36.27 -12.51
N ARG A 811 39.78 37.13 -12.78
CA ARG A 811 39.48 38.34 -12.00
C ARG A 811 38.64 38.05 -10.74
N GLY A 812 38.16 36.82 -10.54
CA GLY A 812 37.27 36.45 -9.44
C GLY A 812 35.86 37.02 -9.55
N HIS A 813 35.45 37.48 -10.75
CA HIS A 813 34.17 38.17 -10.97
C HIS A 813 33.03 37.18 -11.29
N PHE A 814 32.77 36.22 -10.41
CA PHE A 814 31.82 35.13 -10.69
C PHE A 814 30.38 35.63 -10.93
N LEU A 815 29.94 36.67 -10.23
CA LEU A 815 28.59 37.24 -10.42
C LEU A 815 28.39 37.83 -11.83
N GLU A 816 29.45 38.37 -12.44
CA GLU A 816 29.44 38.84 -13.84
C GLU A 816 29.23 37.66 -14.79
N LEU A 817 29.94 36.54 -14.53
CA LEU A 817 29.86 35.34 -15.34
C LEU A 817 28.51 34.62 -15.24
N VAL A 818 27.87 34.63 -14.06
CA VAL A 818 26.55 34.00 -13.82
C VAL A 818 25.44 34.60 -14.69
N ILE A 819 25.56 35.86 -15.13
CA ILE A 819 24.56 36.49 -16.03
C ILE A 819 24.48 35.75 -17.38
N HIS A 820 25.57 35.08 -17.77
CA HIS A 820 25.66 34.31 -19.00
C HIS A 820 25.37 32.81 -18.81
N ASP A 821 24.98 32.38 -17.61
CA ASP A 821 24.65 30.99 -17.31
C ASP A 821 23.30 30.59 -17.93
N GLN A 822 23.31 29.50 -18.71
CA GLN A 822 22.10 29.04 -19.41
C GLN A 822 20.97 28.64 -18.45
N LEU A 823 21.27 28.03 -17.30
CA LEU A 823 20.22 27.64 -16.34
C LEU A 823 19.56 28.90 -15.78
N ARG A 824 20.34 29.91 -15.42
CA ARG A 824 19.84 31.20 -14.95
C ARG A 824 18.91 31.84 -16.00
N ILE A 825 19.35 31.88 -17.26
CA ILE A 825 18.57 32.45 -18.36
C ILE A 825 17.25 31.69 -18.56
N CYS A 826 17.27 30.36 -18.61
CA CYS A 826 16.06 29.54 -18.78
C CYS A 826 15.11 29.67 -17.59
N LYS A 827 15.62 29.79 -16.35
CA LYS A 827 14.82 30.05 -15.14
C LYS A 827 14.16 31.43 -15.17
N ASP A 828 14.92 32.48 -15.52
CA ASP A 828 14.40 33.85 -15.58
C ASP A 828 13.32 34.01 -16.68
N ARG A 829 13.32 33.14 -17.70
CA ARG A 829 12.27 33.03 -18.72
C ARG A 829 11.07 32.16 -18.31
N GLY A 830 11.12 31.51 -17.15
CA GLY A 830 10.07 30.59 -16.68
C GLY A 830 10.00 29.28 -17.47
N GLU A 831 11.06 28.90 -18.19
CA GLU A 831 11.09 27.66 -18.99
C GLU A 831 11.29 26.42 -18.11
N VAL A 832 12.09 26.54 -17.03
CA VAL A 832 12.44 25.44 -16.13
C VAL A 832 12.52 25.91 -14.69
N PHE A 833 12.37 24.98 -13.74
CA PHE A 833 12.54 25.24 -12.30
C PHE A 833 11.74 26.44 -11.79
N ASP A 834 10.50 26.60 -12.24
CA ASP A 834 9.63 27.69 -11.79
C ASP A 834 9.43 27.65 -10.27
N HIS A 835 9.54 28.82 -9.64
CA HIS A 835 9.55 29.04 -8.20
C HIS A 835 10.68 28.35 -7.39
N PHE A 836 11.70 27.76 -8.04
CA PHE A 836 12.86 27.23 -7.33
C PHE A 836 13.92 28.31 -7.10
N MET A 837 14.44 28.32 -5.87
CA MET A 837 15.55 29.16 -5.46
C MET A 837 16.88 28.41 -5.64
N GLU A 838 17.93 29.18 -5.87
CA GLU A 838 19.32 28.75 -5.85
C GLU A 838 20.10 29.77 -5.03
N ALA A 839 21.01 29.30 -4.17
CA ALA A 839 21.82 30.21 -3.37
C ALA A 839 22.82 30.98 -4.27
N PRO A 840 23.25 32.19 -3.89
CA PRO A 840 24.23 32.94 -4.67
C PRO A 840 25.52 32.15 -4.88
N ILE A 841 25.98 32.10 -6.14
CA ILE A 841 27.20 31.37 -6.52
C ILE A 841 28.40 32.29 -6.29
N HIS A 842 29.19 31.97 -5.26
CA HIS A 842 30.43 32.69 -4.92
C HIS A 842 31.71 31.91 -5.25
N PHE A 843 31.56 30.81 -5.99
CA PHE A 843 32.64 29.91 -6.35
C PHE A 843 32.89 29.83 -7.86
N PRO A 844 34.11 29.44 -8.29
CA PRO A 844 34.44 29.28 -9.70
C PRO A 844 33.62 28.17 -10.39
N PRO A 845 33.47 28.21 -11.73
CA PRO A 845 32.84 27.14 -12.51
C PRO A 845 33.40 25.75 -12.20
N THR A 846 32.52 24.76 -12.03
CA THR A 846 32.86 23.40 -11.56
C THR A 846 33.31 22.46 -12.68
N TYR A 847 33.16 22.89 -13.93
CA TYR A 847 33.50 22.16 -15.14
C TYR A 847 34.23 23.09 -16.12
N LYS A 848 35.15 22.65 -16.98
CA LYS A 848 35.82 21.35 -17.03
C LYS A 848 37.28 21.54 -16.62
N TYR A 849 37.74 20.80 -15.62
CA TYR A 849 39.14 20.78 -15.20
C TYR A 849 39.92 19.66 -15.88
N ASP A 850 41.23 19.85 -16.01
CA ASP A 850 42.17 18.75 -16.24
C ASP A 850 42.30 17.95 -14.94
N ASN A 851 42.14 16.62 -15.02
CA ASN A 851 42.05 15.75 -13.85
C ASN A 851 43.26 15.91 -12.91
N GLY A 852 43.00 16.03 -11.61
CA GLY A 852 44.04 16.21 -10.58
C GLY A 852 44.65 17.62 -10.53
N THR A 853 44.09 18.60 -11.23
CA THR A 853 44.59 19.98 -11.27
C THR A 853 43.48 21.01 -11.02
N SER A 854 43.88 22.25 -10.71
CA SER A 854 42.98 23.42 -10.70
C SER A 854 42.94 24.15 -12.05
N VAL A 855 43.48 23.55 -13.11
CA VAL A 855 43.57 24.15 -14.45
C VAL A 855 42.37 23.71 -15.29
N TYR A 856 41.71 24.68 -15.93
CA TYR A 856 40.61 24.40 -16.86
C TYR A 856 41.10 23.79 -18.18
N ASP A 857 40.30 22.87 -18.70
CA ASP A 857 40.49 22.01 -19.88
C ASP A 857 41.52 22.53 -20.89
N THR A 858 42.70 21.91 -20.92
CA THR A 858 43.77 22.21 -21.87
C THR A 858 43.78 21.28 -23.08
N SER A 859 42.82 20.35 -23.17
CA SER A 859 42.68 19.45 -24.31
C SER A 859 42.33 20.19 -25.60
N GLU A 860 42.42 19.51 -26.74
CA GLU A 860 42.01 20.05 -28.05
C GLU A 860 40.55 20.52 -28.08
N LYS A 861 39.70 19.98 -27.20
CA LYS A 861 38.29 20.37 -27.10
C LYS A 861 38.10 21.72 -26.40
N ALA A 862 39.08 22.16 -25.60
CA ALA A 862 39.15 23.43 -24.88
C ALA A 862 37.75 23.91 -24.45
N ARG A 863 37.10 23.12 -23.59
CA ARG A 863 35.71 23.41 -23.22
C ARG A 863 35.62 24.68 -22.36
N CYS A 864 34.58 25.47 -22.61
CA CYS A 864 34.31 26.68 -21.84
C CYS A 864 33.98 26.30 -20.38
N PRO A 865 34.64 26.93 -19.38
CA PRO A 865 34.29 26.73 -17.99
C PRO A 865 32.81 27.01 -17.73
N SER A 866 32.13 26.13 -17.00
CA SER A 866 30.70 26.18 -16.74
C SER A 866 30.38 25.58 -15.37
N TRP A 867 29.29 26.01 -14.77
CA TRP A 867 28.75 25.37 -13.57
C TRP A 867 27.68 24.36 -13.96
N THR A 868 28.14 23.16 -14.25
CA THR A 868 27.27 22.04 -14.61
C THR A 868 26.57 21.45 -13.38
N ASP A 869 27.25 21.51 -12.23
CA ASP A 869 26.82 20.93 -10.97
C ASP A 869 26.06 21.95 -10.13
N ARG A 870 24.82 21.62 -9.77
CA ARG A 870 23.83 22.58 -9.28
C ARG A 870 22.98 21.98 -8.20
N VAL A 871 22.49 22.83 -7.29
CA VAL A 871 21.49 22.42 -6.30
C VAL A 871 20.46 23.54 -6.14
N LEU A 872 19.20 23.19 -6.33
CA LEU A 872 18.05 24.09 -6.29
C LEU A 872 17.03 23.60 -5.28
N TYR A 873 16.25 24.51 -4.71
CA TYR A 873 15.24 24.15 -3.72
C TYR A 873 13.95 24.95 -3.85
N ARG A 874 12.83 24.36 -3.46
CA ARG A 874 11.51 24.99 -3.37
C ARG A 874 10.83 24.56 -2.08
N GLY A 875 10.29 25.52 -1.33
CA GLY A 875 9.58 25.25 -0.07
C GLY A 875 9.67 26.44 0.88
N LYS A 876 8.86 26.41 1.94
CA LYS A 876 8.89 27.41 3.02
C LYS A 876 9.79 26.92 4.16
N GLY A 877 10.41 27.86 4.89
CA GLY A 877 11.22 27.52 6.07
C GLY A 877 12.58 26.88 5.75
N ILE A 878 13.06 27.03 4.52
CA ILE A 878 14.39 26.57 4.10
C ILE A 878 15.37 27.75 4.17
N TYR A 879 16.43 27.59 4.96
CA TYR A 879 17.48 28.59 5.14
C TYR A 879 18.81 27.98 4.75
N VAL A 880 19.42 28.50 3.68
CA VAL A 880 20.76 28.09 3.25
C VAL A 880 21.79 28.70 4.19
N ARG A 881 22.64 27.86 4.80
CA ARG A 881 23.80 28.31 5.58
C ARG A 881 25.03 28.48 4.71
N GLU A 882 25.25 27.54 3.80
CA GLU A 882 26.46 27.46 2.99
C GLU A 882 26.16 26.88 1.62
N TYR A 883 26.83 27.43 0.61
CA TYR A 883 26.84 26.94 -0.76
C TYR A 883 28.23 27.20 -1.38
N ASP A 884 29.03 26.16 -1.54
CA ASP A 884 30.45 26.29 -1.91
C ASP A 884 30.97 25.20 -2.88
N HIS A 885 32.17 25.42 -3.42
CA HIS A 885 32.92 24.65 -4.42
C HIS A 885 33.37 23.25 -4.00
N GLY A 886 32.93 22.77 -2.84
CA GLY A 886 32.85 21.34 -2.56
C GLY A 886 31.62 20.68 -3.21
N LEU A 887 30.69 21.43 -3.81
CA LEU A 887 29.38 20.95 -4.26
C LEU A 887 28.50 20.46 -3.10
N VAL A 888 28.32 21.35 -2.12
CA VAL A 888 27.57 21.14 -0.88
C VAL A 888 26.60 22.28 -0.65
N LEU A 889 25.37 21.95 -0.24
CA LEU A 889 24.41 22.87 0.35
C LEU A 889 24.01 22.39 1.73
N PHE A 890 24.22 23.26 2.72
CA PHE A 890 23.78 23.03 4.09
C PHE A 890 22.51 23.85 4.36
N PHE A 891 21.43 23.16 4.72
CA PHE A 891 20.15 23.77 5.04
C PHE A 891 19.85 23.69 6.53
N HIS A 892 19.36 24.78 7.10
CA HIS A 892 18.44 24.72 8.23
C HIS A 892 17.02 24.71 7.68
N VAL A 893 16.25 23.72 8.12
CA VAL A 893 14.88 23.52 7.70
C VAL A 893 13.99 23.60 8.92
N ILE A 894 13.04 24.54 8.92
CA ILE A 894 11.98 24.59 9.91
C ILE A 894 10.86 23.66 9.45
N ILE A 895 10.70 22.56 10.15
CA ILE A 895 9.61 21.60 9.95
C ILE A 895 8.47 21.87 10.94
N PHE A 896 7.27 21.49 10.53
CA PHE A 896 6.05 21.48 11.35
C PHE A 896 5.70 20.06 11.79
#